data_AF-A0A950K607-F1
#
_entry.id   AF-A0A950K607-F1
#
_cell.length_a   1.000
_cell.length_b   1.000
_cell.length_c   1.000
_cell.angle_alpha   90.00
_cell.angle_beta   90.00
_cell.angle_gamma   90.00
#
_symmetry.space_group_name_H-M   'P 1'
#
loop_
_entity.id
_entity.type
_entity.pdbx_description
1 polymer ?
#
loop_
_entity_poly.entity_id
_entity_poly.type
_entity_poly.pdbx_seq_one_letter_code
_entity_poly.pdbx_strand_id
1 'polypeptide(L)'
;MGHEISYCHRCAIRVGSADIEKGGGFRVDGKLVCAACATPEEKQAALPPAPTSRAQSTTRVRAQKPGLGTSTKLPTARSEPRPVSKAPLYLGLGVGSLLLVGGAAWMMSGSPRETPPIVVRPPDPPPRPLPPRDPDPPKEDSQLRDAREALAAARAKAAATPNDLEAQRGVWEEAARRTALTPFFKEASAELQAVKDKLAALKPPEPVKVVEKPVVPPPPPDPKPTVEVAVSPALWTAAMEKATAGDFDGAAAELRKEAAGRREADDLLQAQAALLESRKEISRLPAGQPVGLTYRSDLGDRKRIEGTVLRAGPHRLELKVGEETAFVEIGDVSAGTLAEICKPSEVLKRRYALLCLLEGDREAAERLVGADAFPPRTWDYARDAAPKVPKVPVRELEARRLFYAAERDFAKPETLADAASKYRTLGENYADTAVVKSESVRVKTRAEAGKDYLLTAFQLKGASGFGLAAAPRGEAGWTSKADVDGAQAVTNYVAAEFSALPGTTYRCWALIGACCAETFTFYLQTTDGTDLNPKTRQKESIEPGAGMASLVKHTLKDLARSHRSHVVKVPKSPVRWEWIAIPLPRHPAPGPKKIHLISDQQGFSVGAIVVSATRTAPPADAELKEEAARAKASVAAQGLSLENPGEKAWRALFDGKTKESILRGNAPGWKVEDGKLFRIREINDAAQSREDFGDVEL
;
A
#
# COMPACT_ATOMS: atom_id res chain seq x y z
N MET A 1 0.69 -11.81 -16.01
CA MET A 1 -0.77 -11.60 -16.02
C MET A 1 -1.32 -12.20 -14.72
N GLY A 2 -1.55 -11.38 -13.70
CA GLY A 2 -2.14 -11.85 -12.46
C GLY A 2 -3.66 -11.94 -12.64
N HIS A 3 -4.21 -13.15 -12.73
CA HIS A 3 -5.65 -13.32 -12.60
C HIS A 3 -6.07 -12.93 -11.19
N GLU A 4 -7.18 -12.19 -11.05
CA GLU A 4 -7.74 -11.85 -9.75
C GLU A 4 -7.97 -13.15 -8.97
N ILE A 5 -7.32 -13.26 -7.81
CA ILE A 5 -7.45 -14.41 -6.93
C ILE A 5 -8.49 -14.05 -5.88
N SER A 6 -9.68 -14.59 -6.03
CA SER A 6 -10.72 -14.51 -5.01
C SER A 6 -10.80 -15.84 -4.25
N TYR A 7 -11.41 -15.83 -3.07
CA TYR A 7 -11.68 -17.03 -2.29
C TYR A 7 -13.19 -17.22 -2.17
N CYS A 8 -13.65 -18.46 -2.32
CA CYS A 8 -15.04 -18.80 -2.06
C CYS A 8 -15.37 -18.47 -0.59
N HIS A 9 -16.38 -17.64 -0.34
CA HIS A 9 -16.68 -17.22 1.02
C HIS A 9 -17.17 -18.36 1.94
N ARG A 10 -17.68 -19.46 1.36
CA ARG A 10 -18.16 -20.64 2.12
C ARG A 10 -17.05 -21.59 2.56
N CYS A 11 -16.15 -21.97 1.65
CA CYS A 11 -15.12 -23.00 1.90
C CYS A 11 -13.68 -22.50 1.79
N ALA A 12 -13.49 -21.19 1.58
CA ALA A 12 -12.19 -20.53 1.38
C ALA A 12 -11.32 -21.15 0.27
N ILE A 13 -11.89 -21.93 -0.66
CA ILE A 13 -11.13 -22.42 -1.81
C ILE A 13 -10.83 -21.26 -2.74
N ARG A 14 -9.61 -21.24 -3.28
CA ARG A 14 -9.18 -20.27 -4.27
C ARG A 14 -10.03 -20.43 -5.54
N VAL A 15 -10.57 -19.34 -6.04
CA VAL A 15 -11.32 -19.27 -7.30
C VAL A 15 -10.71 -18.14 -8.12
N GLY A 16 -10.02 -18.50 -9.19
CA GLY A 16 -9.44 -17.53 -10.12
C GLY A 16 -10.45 -17.03 -11.15
N SER A 17 -10.13 -15.94 -11.84
CA SER A 17 -10.96 -15.43 -12.95
C SER A 17 -11.24 -16.50 -14.02
N ALA A 18 -10.26 -17.35 -14.32
CA ALA A 18 -10.42 -18.47 -15.26
C ALA A 18 -11.40 -19.55 -14.76
N ASP A 19 -11.55 -19.72 -13.44
CA ASP A 19 -12.53 -20.63 -12.87
C ASP A 19 -13.94 -20.05 -13.01
N ILE A 20 -14.11 -18.72 -12.90
CA ILE A 20 -15.40 -18.06 -13.13
C ILE A 20 -15.82 -18.22 -14.60
N GLU A 21 -14.91 -17.99 -15.55
CA GLU A 21 -15.17 -18.15 -16.99
C GLU A 21 -15.53 -19.60 -17.37
N LYS A 22 -14.93 -20.58 -16.68
CA LYS A 22 -15.21 -22.02 -16.90
C LYS A 22 -16.40 -22.55 -16.09
N GLY A 23 -17.11 -21.71 -15.33
CA GLY A 23 -18.21 -22.12 -14.46
C GLY A 23 -17.80 -22.86 -13.18
N GLY A 24 -16.51 -22.83 -12.83
CA GLY A 24 -15.94 -23.28 -11.56
C GLY A 24 -16.17 -22.32 -10.38
N GLY A 25 -16.68 -21.10 -10.63
CA GLY A 25 -17.05 -20.12 -9.61
C GLY A 25 -18.16 -19.19 -10.06
N PHE A 26 -18.98 -18.73 -9.10
CA PHE A 26 -20.16 -17.90 -9.31
C PHE A 26 -20.12 -16.67 -8.40
N ARG A 27 -20.63 -15.53 -8.87
CA ARG A 27 -20.86 -14.34 -8.04
C ARG A 27 -22.33 -14.32 -7.62
N VAL A 28 -22.58 -14.48 -6.32
CA VAL A 28 -23.92 -14.46 -5.70
C VAL A 28 -23.93 -13.33 -4.68
N ASP A 29 -24.79 -12.33 -4.88
CA ASP A 29 -24.91 -11.14 -4.00
C ASP A 29 -23.57 -10.44 -3.71
N GLY A 30 -22.73 -10.33 -4.76
CA GLY A 30 -21.40 -9.71 -4.65
C GLY A 30 -20.34 -10.56 -3.94
N LYS A 31 -20.67 -11.75 -3.45
CA LYS A 31 -19.73 -12.71 -2.86
C LYS A 31 -19.38 -13.81 -3.86
N LEU A 32 -18.14 -14.28 -3.81
CA LEU A 32 -17.70 -15.37 -4.67
C LEU A 32 -17.99 -16.73 -4.00
N VAL A 33 -18.54 -17.68 -4.77
CA VAL A 33 -18.85 -19.05 -4.34
C VAL A 33 -18.29 -20.04 -5.38
N CYS A 34 -17.54 -21.06 -4.97
CA CYS A 34 -17.06 -22.08 -5.90
C CYS A 34 -18.20 -23.00 -6.37
N ALA A 35 -18.01 -23.69 -7.49
CA ALA A 35 -19.04 -24.55 -8.07
C ALA A 35 -19.52 -25.70 -7.16
N ALA A 36 -18.67 -26.16 -6.22
CA ALA A 36 -19.04 -27.17 -5.23
C ALA A 36 -19.94 -26.62 -4.11
N CYS A 37 -19.79 -25.32 -3.78
CA CYS A 37 -20.57 -24.68 -2.72
C CYS A 37 -21.80 -23.94 -3.23
N ALA A 38 -21.92 -23.70 -4.55
CA ALA A 38 -23.06 -23.00 -5.14
C ALA A 38 -24.28 -23.93 -5.26
N THR A 39 -25.44 -23.45 -4.81
CA THR A 39 -26.72 -24.16 -4.98
C THR A 39 -27.16 -24.15 -6.45
N PRO A 40 -28.05 -25.06 -6.88
CA PRO A 40 -28.56 -25.06 -8.26
C PRO A 40 -29.21 -23.72 -8.66
N GLU A 41 -29.92 -23.09 -7.73
CA GLU A 41 -30.56 -21.77 -7.92
C GLU A 41 -29.51 -20.66 -8.10
N GLU A 42 -28.45 -20.66 -7.29
CA GLU A 42 -27.32 -19.72 -7.41
C GLU A 42 -26.60 -19.87 -8.75
N LYS A 43 -26.42 -21.11 -9.23
CA LYS A 43 -25.83 -21.39 -10.55
C LYS A 43 -26.70 -20.85 -11.67
N GLN A 44 -28.02 -20.97 -11.54
CA GLN A 44 -28.98 -20.51 -12.55
C GLN A 44 -29.13 -18.99 -12.57
N ALA A 45 -29.11 -18.34 -11.40
CA ALA A 45 -29.16 -16.88 -11.27
C ALA A 45 -27.87 -16.19 -11.77
N ALA A 46 -26.74 -16.88 -11.70
CA ALA A 46 -25.44 -16.38 -12.18
C ALA A 46 -25.21 -16.56 -13.68
N LEU A 47 -26.10 -17.29 -14.40
CA LEU A 47 -26.03 -17.35 -15.85
C LEU A 47 -26.38 -15.97 -16.44
N PRO A 48 -25.57 -15.43 -17.36
CA PRO A 48 -25.92 -14.18 -18.02
C PRO A 48 -27.30 -14.33 -18.68
N PRO A 49 -28.19 -13.33 -18.56
CA PRO A 49 -29.49 -13.39 -19.21
C PRO A 49 -29.28 -13.63 -20.70
N ALA A 50 -30.00 -14.61 -21.25
CA ALA A 50 -29.90 -14.98 -22.66
C ALA A 50 -29.98 -13.71 -23.53
N PRO A 51 -29.13 -13.55 -24.55
CA PRO A 51 -29.10 -12.34 -25.36
C PRO A 51 -30.47 -12.14 -25.99
N THR A 52 -31.23 -11.18 -25.45
CA THR A 52 -32.50 -10.77 -26.06
C THR A 52 -32.17 -10.17 -27.41
N SER A 53 -32.80 -10.69 -28.46
CA SER A 53 -32.61 -10.25 -29.83
C SER A 53 -32.83 -8.74 -29.91
N ARG A 54 -31.74 -8.01 -30.16
CA ARG A 54 -31.68 -6.56 -30.19
C ARG A 54 -32.63 -6.04 -31.28
N ALA A 55 -33.73 -5.41 -30.86
CA ALA A 55 -34.64 -4.71 -31.75
C ALA A 55 -33.86 -3.63 -32.52
N GLN A 56 -33.95 -3.68 -33.84
CA GLN A 56 -33.37 -2.69 -34.74
C GLN A 56 -34.02 -1.32 -34.49
N SER A 57 -33.28 -0.41 -33.87
CA SER A 57 -33.72 0.98 -33.71
C SER A 57 -33.56 1.73 -35.04
N THR A 58 -34.69 2.02 -35.68
CA THR A 58 -34.79 2.93 -36.81
C THR A 58 -34.99 4.36 -36.29
N THR A 59 -33.92 5.13 -36.12
CA THR A 59 -34.03 6.58 -35.91
C THR A 59 -33.15 7.31 -36.89
N ARG A 60 -33.76 7.79 -37.99
CA ARG A 60 -33.15 8.71 -38.94
C ARG A 60 -33.01 10.08 -38.28
N VAL A 61 -31.78 10.47 -37.96
CA VAL A 61 -31.44 11.84 -37.57
C VAL A 61 -31.23 12.67 -38.84
N ARG A 62 -31.98 13.79 -38.96
CA ARG A 62 -31.86 14.76 -40.06
C ARG A 62 -30.53 15.51 -39.96
N ALA A 63 -29.79 15.53 -41.06
CA ALA A 63 -28.56 16.30 -41.23
C ALA A 63 -28.85 17.81 -41.29
N GLN A 64 -28.16 18.59 -40.44
CA GLN A 64 -28.05 20.04 -40.57
C GLN A 64 -26.88 20.41 -41.49
N LYS A 65 -27.09 21.42 -42.34
CA LYS A 65 -26.12 21.97 -43.30
C LYS A 65 -25.02 22.77 -42.57
N PRO A 66 -23.74 22.65 -42.95
CA PRO A 66 -22.68 23.50 -42.40
C PRO A 66 -22.68 24.88 -43.04
N GLY A 67 -22.65 25.93 -42.21
CA GLY A 67 -22.40 27.31 -42.63
C GLY A 67 -20.92 27.54 -42.96
N LEU A 68 -20.67 28.36 -43.97
CA LEU A 68 -19.33 28.81 -44.35
C LEU A 68 -18.74 29.69 -43.24
N GLY A 69 -17.76 29.16 -42.51
CA GLY A 69 -16.86 29.92 -41.64
C GLY A 69 -15.54 30.22 -42.34
N THR A 70 -15.19 31.50 -42.41
CA THR A 70 -13.94 32.04 -42.96
C THR A 70 -12.75 31.66 -42.07
N SER A 71 -11.76 30.98 -42.66
CA SER A 71 -10.52 30.57 -41.99
C SER A 71 -9.49 31.70 -42.05
N THR A 72 -9.28 32.39 -40.92
CA THR A 72 -8.09 33.21 -40.68
C THR A 72 -6.93 32.28 -40.31
N LYS A 73 -5.98 32.12 -41.24
CA LYS A 73 -4.71 31.41 -41.01
C LYS A 73 -3.76 32.32 -40.22
N LEU A 74 -3.22 31.82 -39.11
CA LEU A 74 -2.01 32.36 -38.50
C LEU A 74 -0.81 32.14 -39.45
N PRO A 75 0.12 33.11 -39.57
CA PRO A 75 1.24 33.00 -40.49
C PRO A 75 2.27 32.00 -39.98
N THR A 76 2.49 30.94 -40.77
CA THR A 76 3.68 30.09 -40.69
C THR A 76 4.93 30.91 -40.95
N ALA A 77 5.88 30.87 -40.01
CA ALA A 77 7.18 31.53 -40.14
C ALA A 77 7.93 31.03 -41.37
N ARG A 78 8.26 31.97 -42.27
CA ARG A 78 9.11 31.79 -43.44
C ARG A 78 10.54 31.54 -42.95
N SER A 79 11.17 30.45 -43.38
CA SER A 79 12.59 30.19 -43.14
C SER A 79 13.44 31.18 -43.94
N GLU A 80 14.06 32.14 -43.26
CA GLU A 80 15.09 33.01 -43.84
C GLU A 80 16.46 32.30 -43.86
N PRO A 81 17.27 32.46 -44.92
CA PRO A 81 18.60 31.87 -44.99
C PRO A 81 19.55 32.49 -43.95
N ARG A 82 20.31 31.62 -43.27
CA ARG A 82 21.32 31.98 -42.28
C ARG A 82 22.35 32.97 -42.87
N PRO A 83 22.63 34.11 -42.22
CA PRO A 83 23.83 34.88 -42.52
C PRO A 83 25.07 34.12 -42.03
N VAL A 84 26.05 34.00 -42.92
CA VAL A 84 27.37 33.44 -42.65
C VAL A 84 28.16 34.48 -41.85
N SER A 85 28.35 34.26 -40.54
CA SER A 85 29.19 35.12 -39.73
C SER A 85 30.67 34.78 -39.97
N LYS A 86 31.42 35.75 -40.48
CA LYS A 86 32.88 35.78 -40.47
C LYS A 86 33.33 36.32 -39.12
N ALA A 87 33.67 35.44 -38.17
CA ALA A 87 34.48 35.81 -37.02
C ALA A 87 35.17 34.57 -36.41
N PRO A 88 36.47 34.37 -36.70
CA PRO A 88 37.34 33.61 -35.83
C PRO A 88 38.64 34.37 -35.60
N LEU A 89 38.78 35.08 -34.48
CA LEU A 89 40.08 35.49 -33.94
C LEU A 89 39.83 35.98 -32.50
N TYR A 90 40.73 35.69 -31.57
CA TYR A 90 40.73 36.08 -30.14
C TYR A 90 40.22 35.10 -29.07
N LEU A 91 40.01 33.81 -29.37
CA LEU A 91 39.82 32.77 -28.33
C LEU A 91 40.84 31.62 -28.38
N GLY A 92 41.99 31.86 -29.01
CA GLY A 92 43.06 30.86 -29.21
C GLY A 92 44.28 30.98 -28.28
N LEU A 93 44.38 32.01 -27.44
CA LEU A 93 45.60 32.28 -26.66
C LEU A 93 45.50 31.92 -25.17
N GLY A 94 44.31 31.63 -24.63
CA GLY A 94 44.14 31.30 -23.20
C GLY A 94 44.21 29.80 -22.86
N VAL A 95 43.96 28.91 -23.83
CA VAL A 95 43.87 27.46 -23.58
C VAL A 95 45.22 26.75 -23.80
N GLY A 96 46.11 27.34 -24.59
CA GLY A 96 47.44 26.76 -24.87
C GLY A 96 48.41 26.78 -23.69
N SER A 97 48.33 27.79 -22.81
CA SER A 97 49.22 27.92 -21.66
C SER A 97 48.87 26.96 -20.51
N LEU A 98 47.58 26.66 -20.31
CA LEU A 98 47.12 25.72 -19.29
C LEU A 98 47.45 24.25 -19.65
N LEU A 99 47.44 23.90 -20.95
CA LEU A 99 47.83 22.56 -21.40
C LEU A 99 49.34 22.32 -21.32
N LEU A 100 50.17 23.36 -21.54
CA LEU A 100 51.63 23.24 -21.43
C LEU A 100 52.10 23.06 -19.97
N VAL A 101 51.46 23.74 -19.01
CA VAL A 101 51.79 23.58 -17.58
C VAL A 101 51.23 22.26 -17.02
N GLY A 102 50.04 21.83 -17.44
CA GLY A 102 49.47 20.53 -17.07
C GLY A 102 50.24 19.33 -17.64
N GLY A 103 50.73 19.44 -18.88
CA GLY A 103 51.53 18.40 -19.53
C GLY A 103 52.91 18.19 -18.90
N ALA A 104 53.56 19.27 -18.44
CA ALA A 104 54.87 19.19 -17.79
C ALA A 104 54.80 18.53 -16.40
N ALA A 105 53.70 18.73 -15.65
CA ALA A 105 53.50 18.09 -14.34
C ALA A 105 53.18 16.59 -14.45
N TRP A 106 52.55 16.15 -15.56
CA TRP A 106 52.23 14.73 -15.78
C TRP A 106 53.45 13.90 -16.21
N MET A 107 54.42 14.49 -16.90
CA MET A 107 55.64 13.78 -17.33
C MET A 107 56.66 13.53 -16.21
N MET A 108 56.51 14.14 -15.01
CA MET A 108 57.41 13.90 -13.87
C MET A 108 56.87 12.90 -12.83
N SER A 109 55.71 12.27 -13.09
CA SER A 109 55.09 11.31 -12.16
C SER A 109 54.71 10.02 -12.89
N GLY A 110 55.65 9.09 -13.02
CA GLY A 110 55.32 7.77 -13.56
C GLY A 110 56.53 6.88 -13.81
N SER A 111 56.89 6.07 -12.82
CA SER A 111 57.79 4.93 -12.98
C SER A 111 57.19 3.92 -13.96
N PRO A 112 57.98 3.31 -14.87
CA PRO A 112 57.45 2.40 -15.89
C PRO A 112 57.01 1.08 -15.25
N ARG A 113 55.74 0.73 -15.44
CA ARG A 113 55.21 -0.61 -15.16
C ARG A 113 55.21 -1.37 -16.47
N GLU A 114 56.05 -2.40 -16.57
CA GLU A 114 56.14 -3.30 -17.73
C GLU A 114 54.76 -3.92 -18.02
N THR A 115 54.17 -3.53 -19.16
CA THR A 115 53.05 -4.24 -19.77
C THR A 115 53.62 -5.33 -20.70
N PRO A 116 53.21 -6.60 -20.55
CA PRO A 116 53.64 -7.65 -21.46
C PRO A 116 53.11 -7.40 -22.89
N PRO A 117 53.81 -7.89 -23.93
CA PRO A 117 53.49 -7.62 -25.32
C PRO A 117 52.11 -8.15 -25.70
N ILE A 118 51.23 -7.25 -26.12
CA ILE A 118 49.95 -7.59 -26.75
C ILE A 118 50.26 -8.12 -28.15
N VAL A 119 50.18 -9.45 -28.30
CA VAL A 119 50.14 -10.12 -29.60
C VAL A 119 48.80 -9.77 -30.26
N VAL A 120 48.84 -8.88 -31.24
CA VAL A 120 47.69 -8.55 -32.09
C VAL A 120 47.43 -9.75 -33.01
N ARG A 121 46.43 -10.57 -32.68
CA ARG A 121 45.85 -11.53 -33.63
C ARG A 121 44.97 -10.79 -34.65
N PRO A 122 45.00 -11.19 -35.94
CA PRO A 122 44.04 -10.71 -36.93
C PRO A 122 42.60 -10.95 -36.45
N PRO A 123 41.64 -10.06 -36.78
CA PRO A 123 40.25 -10.24 -36.40
C PRO A 123 39.68 -11.51 -37.02
N ASP A 124 39.25 -12.44 -36.17
CA ASP A 124 38.53 -13.63 -36.61
C ASP A 124 37.24 -13.22 -37.35
N PRO A 125 36.88 -13.90 -38.44
CA PRO A 125 35.63 -13.64 -39.16
C PRO A 125 34.44 -13.81 -38.22
N PRO A 126 33.38 -12.97 -38.37
CA PRO A 126 32.24 -12.99 -37.47
C PRO A 126 31.64 -14.39 -37.40
N PRO A 127 31.43 -14.96 -36.19
CA PRO A 127 30.86 -16.28 -36.05
C PRO A 127 29.48 -16.32 -36.70
N ARG A 128 29.23 -17.34 -37.53
CA ARG A 128 27.90 -17.60 -38.10
C ARG A 128 26.87 -17.58 -36.97
N PRO A 129 25.72 -16.90 -37.15
CA PRO A 129 24.64 -16.94 -36.18
C PRO A 129 24.26 -18.40 -35.92
N LEU A 130 24.44 -18.85 -34.68
CA LEU A 130 23.93 -20.14 -34.26
C LEU A 130 22.40 -20.11 -34.39
N PRO A 131 21.77 -21.20 -34.87
CA PRO A 131 20.32 -21.30 -34.89
C PRO A 131 19.77 -21.02 -33.47
N PRO A 132 18.61 -20.35 -33.35
CA PRO A 132 18.04 -20.01 -32.05
C PRO A 132 17.92 -21.29 -31.21
N ARG A 133 18.64 -21.30 -30.09
CA ARG A 133 18.57 -22.37 -29.09
C ARG A 133 17.12 -22.43 -28.62
N ASP A 134 16.52 -23.62 -28.69
CA ASP A 134 15.17 -23.84 -28.17
C ASP A 134 15.08 -23.27 -26.74
N PRO A 135 14.02 -22.54 -26.40
CA PRO A 135 13.88 -21.94 -25.07
C PRO A 135 14.01 -23.05 -24.02
N ASP A 136 15.00 -22.91 -23.13
CA ASP A 136 15.17 -23.83 -22.01
C ASP A 136 13.81 -23.98 -21.31
N PRO A 137 13.37 -25.22 -20.98
CA PRO A 137 12.11 -25.43 -20.28
C PRO A 137 12.10 -24.56 -19.01
N PRO A 138 10.97 -23.91 -18.69
CA PRO A 138 10.88 -22.98 -17.58
C PRO A 138 11.41 -23.67 -16.32
N LYS A 139 12.49 -23.12 -15.76
CA LYS A 139 13.10 -23.64 -14.53
C LYS A 139 12.03 -23.59 -13.45
N GLU A 140 11.60 -24.76 -13.03
CA GLU A 140 10.66 -24.90 -11.94
C GLU A 140 11.25 -24.25 -10.68
N ASP A 141 10.43 -23.46 -9.98
CA ASP A 141 10.79 -22.80 -8.74
C ASP A 141 11.33 -23.84 -7.75
N SER A 142 12.52 -23.60 -7.19
CA SER A 142 13.16 -24.53 -6.24
C SER A 142 12.25 -24.82 -5.05
N GLN A 143 11.43 -23.85 -4.63
CA GLN A 143 10.47 -24.04 -3.54
C GLN A 143 9.40 -25.09 -3.87
N LEU A 144 8.95 -25.17 -5.13
CA LEU A 144 7.97 -26.16 -5.56
C LEU A 144 8.56 -27.57 -5.64
N ARG A 145 9.84 -27.67 -6.00
CA ARG A 145 10.57 -28.96 -5.98
C ARG A 145 10.73 -29.48 -4.57
N ASP A 146 11.23 -28.64 -3.66
CA ASP A 146 11.42 -29.01 -2.25
C ASP A 146 10.10 -29.43 -1.58
N ALA A 147 9.02 -28.71 -1.87
CA ALA A 147 7.68 -29.02 -1.38
C ALA A 147 7.15 -30.38 -1.90
N ARG A 148 7.38 -30.71 -3.18
CA ARG A 148 7.00 -32.02 -3.73
C ARG A 148 7.83 -33.15 -3.14
N GLU A 149 9.14 -32.95 -2.97
CA GLU A 149 10.03 -33.95 -2.39
C GLU A 149 9.66 -34.25 -0.94
N ALA A 150 9.31 -33.22 -0.14
CA ALA A 150 8.83 -33.38 1.22
C ALA A 150 7.50 -34.18 1.30
N LEU A 151 6.54 -33.88 0.40
CA LEU A 151 5.29 -34.64 0.30
C LEU A 151 5.52 -36.10 -0.10
N ALA A 152 6.38 -36.34 -1.10
CA ALA A 152 6.72 -37.68 -1.56
C ALA A 152 7.38 -38.49 -0.44
N ALA A 153 8.29 -37.88 0.33
CA ALA A 153 8.92 -38.51 1.50
C ALA A 153 7.90 -38.86 2.60
N ALA A 154 6.95 -37.96 2.90
CA ALA A 154 5.89 -38.23 3.87
C ALA A 154 4.99 -39.40 3.47
N ARG A 155 4.58 -39.45 2.19
CA ARG A 155 3.80 -40.58 1.65
C ARG A 155 4.59 -41.89 1.67
N ALA A 156 5.86 -41.86 1.26
CA ALA A 156 6.72 -43.03 1.28
C ALA A 156 6.88 -43.59 2.71
N LYS A 157 7.05 -42.71 3.71
CA LYS A 157 7.12 -43.13 5.11
C LYS A 157 5.79 -43.70 5.62
N ALA A 158 4.67 -43.06 5.31
CA ALA A 158 3.34 -43.57 5.68
C ALA A 158 3.06 -44.96 5.06
N ALA A 159 3.50 -45.20 3.82
CA ALA A 159 3.41 -46.49 3.16
C ALA A 159 4.34 -47.54 3.78
N ALA A 160 5.58 -47.16 4.15
CA ALA A 160 6.56 -48.08 4.72
C ALA A 160 6.25 -48.51 6.16
N THR A 161 5.64 -47.63 6.96
CA THR A 161 5.34 -47.89 8.38
C THR A 161 3.88 -47.58 8.72
N PRO A 162 2.91 -48.37 8.22
CA PRO A 162 1.48 -48.04 8.32
C PRO A 162 0.94 -48.02 9.76
N ASN A 163 1.55 -48.76 10.68
CA ASN A 163 1.12 -48.86 12.08
C ASN A 163 1.82 -47.87 13.01
N ASP A 164 2.90 -47.22 12.56
CA ASP A 164 3.66 -46.26 13.37
C ASP A 164 3.12 -44.84 13.14
N LEU A 165 1.98 -44.55 13.75
CA LEU A 165 1.29 -43.28 13.57
C LEU A 165 2.05 -42.08 14.18
N GLU A 166 2.90 -42.31 15.20
CA GLU A 166 3.74 -41.24 15.76
C GLU A 166 4.87 -40.85 14.81
N ALA A 167 5.55 -41.82 14.19
CA ALA A 167 6.53 -41.53 13.16
C ALA A 167 5.90 -40.87 11.93
N GLN A 168 4.69 -41.30 11.54
CA GLN A 168 3.93 -40.63 10.48
C GLN A 168 3.62 -39.18 10.83
N ARG A 169 3.20 -38.89 12.08
CA ARG A 169 2.90 -37.53 12.54
C ARG A 169 4.11 -36.61 12.36
N GLY A 170 5.30 -37.05 12.78
CA GLY A 170 6.53 -36.25 12.66
C GLY A 170 6.90 -35.90 11.21
N VAL A 171 6.77 -36.85 10.28
CA VAL A 171 7.12 -36.60 8.87
C VAL A 171 6.05 -35.74 8.17
N TRP A 172 4.77 -35.89 8.51
CA TRP A 172 3.70 -35.02 8.02
C TRP A 172 3.77 -33.59 8.58
N GLU A 173 4.23 -33.40 9.83
CA GLU A 173 4.52 -32.07 10.40
C GLU A 173 5.64 -31.36 9.62
N GLU A 174 6.72 -32.06 9.28
CA GLU A 174 7.81 -31.51 8.47
C GLU A 174 7.37 -31.20 7.03
N ALA A 175 6.58 -32.08 6.41
CA ALA A 175 6.01 -31.83 5.09
C ALA A 175 5.08 -30.61 5.09
N ALA A 176 4.24 -30.44 6.12
CA ALA A 176 3.39 -29.26 6.27
C ALA A 176 4.21 -27.97 6.43
N ARG A 177 5.34 -28.01 7.15
CA ARG A 177 6.26 -26.86 7.25
C ARG A 177 6.92 -26.51 5.90
N ARG A 178 7.48 -27.50 5.20
CA ARG A 178 8.19 -27.28 3.92
C ARG A 178 7.27 -26.88 2.78
N THR A 179 6.02 -27.29 2.84
CA THR A 179 5.00 -26.91 1.85
C THR A 179 4.31 -25.60 2.19
N ALA A 180 4.65 -24.94 3.31
CA ALA A 180 4.07 -23.65 3.67
C ALA A 180 4.24 -22.63 2.53
N LEU A 181 3.16 -21.91 2.19
CA LEU A 181 3.08 -20.96 1.07
C LEU A 181 3.14 -21.58 -0.34
N THR A 182 3.13 -22.91 -0.46
CA THR A 182 2.98 -23.61 -1.75
C THR A 182 1.56 -24.17 -1.92
N PRO A 183 1.13 -24.50 -3.15
CA PRO A 183 -0.17 -25.16 -3.39
C PRO A 183 -0.33 -26.50 -2.65
N PHE A 184 0.77 -27.11 -2.20
CA PHE A 184 0.81 -28.43 -1.54
C PHE A 184 0.47 -28.39 -0.04
N PHE A 185 0.43 -27.21 0.59
CA PHE A 185 0.20 -27.07 2.03
C PHE A 185 -1.11 -27.70 2.52
N LYS A 186 -2.18 -27.52 1.73
CA LYS A 186 -3.51 -28.04 2.07
C LYS A 186 -3.52 -29.56 2.17
N GLU A 187 -2.84 -30.21 1.23
CA GLU A 187 -2.73 -31.67 1.19
C GLU A 187 -1.91 -32.17 2.39
N ALA A 188 -0.73 -31.60 2.61
CA ALA A 188 0.12 -31.99 3.74
C ALA A 188 -0.58 -31.80 5.10
N SER A 189 -1.36 -30.72 5.26
CA SER A 189 -2.11 -30.44 6.48
C SER A 189 -3.30 -31.39 6.67
N ALA A 190 -3.99 -31.78 5.59
CA ALA A 190 -5.11 -32.72 5.67
C ALA A 190 -4.65 -34.12 6.09
N GLU A 191 -3.55 -34.61 5.51
CA GLU A 191 -2.95 -35.89 5.88
C GLU A 191 -2.41 -35.88 7.32
N LEU A 192 -1.78 -34.78 7.74
CA LEU A 192 -1.37 -34.59 9.13
C LEU A 192 -2.57 -34.69 10.09
N GLN A 193 -3.70 -34.06 9.75
CA GLN A 193 -4.91 -34.14 10.58
C GLN A 193 -5.47 -35.56 10.63
N ALA A 194 -5.50 -36.27 9.49
CA ALA A 194 -5.96 -37.67 9.45
C ALA A 194 -5.10 -38.58 10.34
N VAL A 195 -3.78 -38.37 10.41
CA VAL A 195 -2.90 -39.11 11.32
C VAL A 195 -3.18 -38.77 12.78
N LYS A 196 -3.45 -37.50 13.10
CA LYS A 196 -3.83 -37.07 14.46
C LYS A 196 -5.15 -37.68 14.91
N ASP A 197 -6.14 -37.73 14.01
CA ASP A 197 -7.45 -38.31 14.30
C ASP A 197 -7.34 -39.83 14.54
N LYS A 198 -6.51 -40.54 13.76
CA LYS A 198 -6.20 -41.96 14.01
C LYS A 198 -5.50 -42.17 15.36
N LEU A 199 -4.54 -41.32 15.72
CA LEU A 199 -3.90 -41.36 17.04
C LEU A 199 -4.89 -41.12 18.18
N ALA A 200 -5.80 -40.16 18.01
CA ALA A 200 -6.85 -39.88 18.99
C ALA A 200 -7.83 -41.06 19.14
N ALA A 201 -8.17 -41.74 18.04
CA ALA A 201 -9.04 -42.92 18.06
C ALA A 201 -8.41 -44.16 18.71
N LEU A 202 -7.07 -44.29 18.66
CA LEU A 202 -6.35 -45.37 19.36
C LEU A 202 -6.24 -45.14 20.87
N LYS A 203 -6.39 -43.90 21.34
CA LYS A 203 -6.40 -43.61 22.77
C LYS A 203 -7.69 -44.19 23.35
N PRO A 204 -7.65 -45.23 24.20
CA PRO A 204 -8.85 -45.80 24.78
C PRO A 204 -9.66 -44.70 25.46
N PRO A 205 -11.00 -44.68 25.34
CA PRO A 205 -11.81 -43.76 26.13
C PRO A 205 -11.46 -43.99 27.59
N GLU A 206 -10.94 -42.95 28.23
CA GLU A 206 -10.55 -42.97 29.62
C GLU A 206 -11.73 -43.53 30.41
N PRO A 207 -11.56 -44.65 31.15
CA PRO A 207 -12.69 -45.30 31.81
C PRO A 207 -13.35 -44.26 32.70
N VAL A 208 -14.63 -43.99 32.44
CA VAL A 208 -15.48 -43.15 33.28
C VAL A 208 -15.35 -43.72 34.68
N LYS A 209 -14.62 -43.03 35.56
CA LYS A 209 -14.60 -43.32 36.98
C LYS A 209 -16.04 -43.20 37.47
N VAL A 210 -16.73 -44.33 37.57
CA VAL A 210 -17.92 -44.46 38.38
C VAL A 210 -17.46 -44.13 39.79
N VAL A 211 -17.90 -42.97 40.28
CA VAL A 211 -17.69 -42.55 41.67
C VAL A 211 -18.55 -43.48 42.53
N GLU A 212 -18.01 -44.62 42.91
CA GLU A 212 -18.47 -45.33 44.10
C GLU A 212 -18.29 -44.39 45.29
N LYS A 213 -19.42 -44.02 45.90
CA LYS A 213 -19.49 -43.22 47.12
C LYS A 213 -18.75 -44.00 48.22
N PRO A 214 -17.54 -43.57 48.65
CA PRO A 214 -16.83 -44.24 49.71
C PRO A 214 -17.57 -43.96 51.02
N VAL A 215 -17.91 -45.02 51.76
CA VAL A 215 -18.25 -44.92 53.17
C VAL A 215 -17.06 -44.26 53.88
N VAL A 216 -17.29 -43.10 54.47
CA VAL A 216 -16.29 -42.23 55.09
C VAL A 216 -15.76 -42.89 56.38
N PRO A 217 -14.49 -43.34 56.44
CA PRO A 217 -13.79 -43.47 57.71
C PRO A 217 -13.50 -42.07 58.28
N PRO A 218 -13.43 -41.91 59.61
CA PRO A 218 -13.25 -40.61 60.26
C PRO A 218 -12.03 -39.86 59.70
N PRO A 219 -12.14 -38.53 59.49
CA PRO A 219 -11.11 -37.75 58.84
C PRO A 219 -9.78 -37.87 59.60
N PRO A 220 -8.67 -38.24 58.93
CA PRO A 220 -7.35 -38.08 59.52
C PRO A 220 -7.16 -36.60 59.86
N PRO A 221 -6.51 -36.28 61.00
CA PRO A 221 -6.30 -34.90 61.43
C PRO A 221 -5.63 -34.10 60.31
N ASP A 222 -6.16 -32.91 60.03
CA ASP A 222 -5.67 -32.02 58.99
C ASP A 222 -4.13 -31.97 59.05
N PRO A 223 -3.44 -32.32 57.95
CA PRO A 223 -1.99 -32.23 57.92
C PRO A 223 -1.64 -30.79 58.29
N LYS A 224 -0.93 -30.63 59.42
CA LYS A 224 -0.44 -29.32 59.89
C LYS A 224 0.12 -28.59 58.67
N PRO A 225 -0.32 -27.35 58.38
CA PRO A 225 0.13 -26.60 57.21
C PRO A 225 1.66 -26.59 57.25
N THR A 226 2.27 -27.36 56.35
CA THR A 226 3.71 -27.34 56.15
C THR A 226 4.04 -25.89 55.85
N VAL A 227 4.75 -25.25 56.79
CA VAL A 227 5.21 -23.87 56.67
C VAL A 227 5.96 -23.78 55.35
N GLU A 228 5.33 -23.16 54.34
CA GLU A 228 5.92 -22.98 53.02
C GLU A 228 7.22 -22.19 53.23
N VAL A 229 8.36 -22.83 52.96
CA VAL A 229 9.66 -22.19 53.09
C VAL A 229 9.66 -21.03 52.08
N ALA A 230 9.61 -19.80 52.58
CA ALA A 230 9.54 -18.62 51.73
C ALA A 230 10.88 -18.36 51.05
N VAL A 231 10.84 -17.90 49.79
CA VAL A 231 12.03 -17.40 49.08
C VAL A 231 12.66 -16.26 49.87
N SER A 232 13.99 -16.22 49.96
CA SER A 232 14.70 -15.13 50.64
C SER A 232 14.29 -13.76 50.07
N PRO A 233 14.00 -12.74 50.91
CA PRO A 233 13.49 -11.45 50.45
C PRO A 233 14.39 -10.75 49.44
N ALA A 234 15.72 -10.91 49.57
CA ALA A 234 16.70 -10.30 48.68
C ALA A 234 16.65 -10.90 47.26
N LEU A 235 16.62 -12.23 47.13
CA LEU A 235 16.49 -12.89 45.82
C LEU A 235 15.14 -12.59 45.18
N TRP A 236 14.07 -12.59 45.97
CA TRP A 236 12.74 -12.28 45.47
C TRP A 236 12.66 -10.85 44.92
N THR A 237 13.19 -9.87 45.66
CA THR A 237 13.22 -8.46 45.23
C THR A 237 14.05 -8.29 43.95
N ALA A 238 15.24 -8.89 43.90
CA ALA A 238 16.08 -8.85 42.70
C ALA A 238 15.40 -9.47 41.47
N ALA A 239 14.62 -10.54 41.67
CA ALA A 239 13.84 -11.15 40.60
C ALA A 239 12.70 -10.23 40.13
N MET A 240 11.94 -9.64 41.05
CA MET A 240 10.85 -8.73 40.68
C MET A 240 11.39 -7.48 39.96
N GLU A 241 12.56 -6.97 40.33
CA GLU A 241 13.19 -5.85 39.63
C GLU A 241 13.56 -6.19 38.19
N LYS A 242 14.11 -7.39 37.95
CA LYS A 242 14.34 -7.90 36.58
C LYS A 242 13.03 -8.05 35.80
N ALA A 243 11.98 -8.59 36.41
CA ALA A 243 10.68 -8.75 35.77
C ALA A 243 10.01 -7.40 35.46
N THR A 244 10.09 -6.43 36.38
CA THR A 244 9.65 -5.03 36.16
C THR A 244 10.44 -4.37 35.02
N ALA A 245 11.71 -4.75 34.84
CA ALA A 245 12.51 -4.33 33.70
C ALA A 245 12.18 -5.06 32.38
N GLY A 246 11.26 -6.03 32.39
CA GLY A 246 10.88 -6.85 31.25
C GLY A 246 11.76 -8.08 31.02
N ASP A 247 12.75 -8.33 31.88
CA ASP A 247 13.62 -9.52 31.86
C ASP A 247 13.01 -10.66 32.70
N PHE A 248 11.91 -11.23 32.19
CA PHE A 248 11.21 -12.33 32.86
C PHE A 248 12.04 -13.62 32.94
N ASP A 249 12.88 -13.89 31.94
CA ASP A 249 13.76 -15.04 31.92
C ASP A 249 14.85 -14.93 33.00
N GLY A 250 15.50 -13.76 33.09
CA GLY A 250 16.47 -13.47 34.14
C GLY A 250 15.87 -13.43 35.53
N ALA A 251 14.63 -12.95 35.68
CA ALA A 251 13.87 -13.00 36.93
C ALA A 251 13.55 -14.44 37.36
N ALA A 252 13.06 -15.27 36.44
CA ALA A 252 12.76 -16.67 36.69
C ALA A 252 14.03 -17.46 37.05
N ALA A 253 15.16 -17.17 36.40
CA ALA A 253 16.46 -17.76 36.75
C ALA A 253 16.91 -17.36 38.17
N GLU A 254 16.66 -16.12 38.58
CA GLU A 254 16.98 -15.64 39.93
C GLU A 254 16.15 -16.37 41.01
N LEU A 255 14.84 -16.52 40.81
CA LEU A 255 13.96 -17.24 41.74
C LEU A 255 14.30 -18.73 41.85
N ARG A 256 14.73 -19.36 40.76
CA ARG A 256 15.09 -20.79 40.74
C ARG A 256 16.39 -21.12 41.49
N LYS A 257 17.14 -20.12 41.95
CA LYS A 257 18.29 -20.32 42.85
C LYS A 257 17.86 -20.97 44.18
N GLU A 258 16.61 -20.78 44.59
CA GLU A 258 16.00 -21.45 45.74
C GLU A 258 14.85 -22.37 45.28
N ALA A 259 14.71 -23.55 45.90
CA ALA A 259 13.65 -24.50 45.55
C ALA A 259 12.25 -23.91 45.76
N ALA A 260 12.10 -23.06 46.79
CA ALA A 260 10.89 -22.31 47.10
C ALA A 260 10.41 -21.38 45.97
N GLY A 261 11.33 -20.88 45.13
CA GLY A 261 11.02 -19.89 44.10
C GLY A 261 10.57 -20.48 42.76
N ARG A 262 10.59 -21.81 42.60
CA ARG A 262 10.25 -22.46 41.33
C ARG A 262 8.84 -22.13 40.84
N ARG A 263 7.86 -22.13 41.75
CA ARG A 263 6.47 -21.81 41.42
C ARG A 263 6.29 -20.37 40.94
N GLU A 264 6.90 -19.41 41.63
CA GLU A 264 6.84 -17.99 41.25
C GLU A 264 7.60 -17.74 39.94
N ALA A 265 8.70 -18.47 39.68
CA ALA A 265 9.42 -18.42 38.42
C ALA A 265 8.55 -18.89 37.24
N ASP A 266 7.79 -19.98 37.42
CA ASP A 266 6.87 -20.49 36.40
C ASP A 266 5.69 -19.53 36.19
N ASP A 267 5.16 -18.92 37.25
CA ASP A 267 4.13 -17.88 37.17
C ASP A 267 4.60 -16.67 36.35
N LEU A 268 5.85 -16.21 36.53
CA LEU A 268 6.43 -15.10 35.75
C LEU A 268 6.56 -15.42 34.26
N LEU A 269 7.06 -16.60 33.91
CA LEU A 269 7.18 -17.01 32.51
C LEU A 269 5.82 -17.18 31.84
N GLN A 270 4.84 -17.71 32.57
CA GLN A 270 3.47 -17.79 32.07
C GLN A 270 2.84 -16.40 31.89
N ALA A 271 3.15 -15.45 32.77
CA ALA A 271 2.72 -14.06 32.63
C ALA A 271 3.35 -13.38 31.41
N GLN A 272 4.65 -13.59 31.17
CA GLN A 272 5.32 -13.12 29.95
C GLN A 272 4.68 -13.71 28.69
N ALA A 273 4.38 -15.02 28.68
CA ALA A 273 3.72 -15.67 27.55
C ALA A 273 2.34 -15.06 27.28
N ALA A 274 1.55 -14.83 28.34
CA ALA A 274 0.25 -14.18 28.24
C ALA A 274 0.39 -12.76 27.65
N LEU A 275 1.35 -11.95 28.15
CA LEU A 275 1.63 -10.60 27.64
C LEU A 275 1.95 -10.59 26.14
N LEU A 276 2.79 -11.52 25.68
CA LEU A 276 3.16 -11.63 24.27
C LEU A 276 1.97 -12.05 23.39
N GLU A 277 1.07 -12.88 23.91
CA GLU A 277 -0.17 -13.27 23.24
C GLU A 277 -1.14 -12.09 23.13
N SER A 278 -1.39 -11.34 24.21
CA SER A 278 -2.26 -10.15 24.19
C SER A 278 -1.79 -9.12 23.17
N ARG A 279 -0.47 -8.89 23.10
CA ARG A 279 0.11 -7.93 22.15
C ARG A 279 -0.17 -8.35 20.71
N LYS A 280 -0.15 -9.65 20.41
CA LYS A 280 -0.55 -10.19 19.10
C LYS A 280 -2.04 -10.00 18.85
N GLU A 281 -2.89 -10.19 19.85
CA GLU A 281 -4.33 -9.95 19.72
C GLU A 281 -4.63 -8.48 19.42
N ILE A 282 -4.01 -7.57 20.17
CA ILE A 282 -4.15 -6.13 19.97
C ILE A 282 -3.66 -5.68 18.59
N SER A 283 -2.58 -6.29 18.08
CA SER A 283 -2.08 -6.00 16.73
C SER A 283 -3.07 -6.35 15.61
N ARG A 284 -4.16 -7.06 15.93
CA ARG A 284 -5.20 -7.51 15.01
C ARG A 284 -6.55 -6.85 15.26
N LEU A 285 -6.62 -5.80 16.07
CA LEU A 285 -7.86 -5.06 16.30
C LEU A 285 -8.41 -4.52 14.97
N PRO A 286 -9.71 -4.74 14.67
CA PRO A 286 -10.33 -4.26 13.45
C PRO A 286 -10.38 -2.73 13.41
N ALA A 287 -10.17 -2.18 12.21
CA ALA A 287 -10.39 -0.76 11.96
C ALA A 287 -11.85 -0.38 12.23
N GLY A 288 -12.08 0.78 12.84
CA GLY A 288 -13.39 1.26 13.27
C GLY A 288 -13.79 0.88 14.70
N GLN A 289 -13.02 0.03 15.40
CA GLN A 289 -13.35 -0.34 16.78
C GLN A 289 -12.99 0.79 17.76
N PRO A 290 -13.94 1.23 18.63
CA PRO A 290 -13.61 2.14 19.72
C PRO A 290 -12.81 1.39 20.80
N VAL A 291 -11.72 2.00 21.25
CA VAL A 291 -10.82 1.45 22.28
C VAL A 291 -10.40 2.54 23.26
N GLY A 292 -10.33 2.18 24.54
CA GLY A 292 -9.70 2.99 25.59
C GLY A 292 -8.41 2.31 26.01
N LEU A 293 -7.28 3.01 25.90
CA LEU A 293 -5.96 2.49 26.24
C LEU A 293 -5.32 3.29 27.36
N THR A 294 -4.82 2.61 28.38
CA THR A 294 -3.81 3.15 29.27
C THR A 294 -2.45 2.73 28.75
N TYR A 295 -1.56 3.69 28.51
CA TYR A 295 -0.23 3.44 27.98
C TYR A 295 0.80 4.33 28.64
N ARG A 296 2.08 3.96 28.52
CA ARG A 296 3.21 4.78 28.96
C ARG A 296 3.53 5.82 27.90
N SER A 297 3.44 7.09 28.29
CA SER A 297 3.83 8.20 27.43
C SER A 297 5.35 8.35 27.33
N ASP A 298 5.80 9.22 26.42
CA ASP A 298 7.22 9.57 26.23
C ASP A 298 7.93 9.99 27.53
N LEU A 299 7.21 10.55 28.50
CA LEU A 299 7.79 11.01 29.77
C LEU A 299 7.93 9.89 30.80
N GLY A 300 7.43 8.70 30.49
CA GLY A 300 7.32 7.57 31.42
C GLY A 300 6.02 7.57 32.22
N ASP A 301 5.23 8.67 32.16
CA ASP A 301 3.96 8.76 32.87
C ASP A 301 2.88 7.93 32.17
N ARG A 302 1.96 7.38 32.96
CA ARG A 302 0.78 6.69 32.42
C ARG A 302 -0.23 7.71 31.91
N LYS A 303 -0.69 7.52 30.69
CA LYS A 303 -1.77 8.31 30.08
C LYS A 303 -2.87 7.40 29.61
N ARG A 304 -4.11 7.86 29.73
CA ARG A 304 -5.28 7.23 29.13
C ARG A 304 -5.63 7.97 27.84
N ILE A 305 -5.93 7.21 26.80
CA ILE A 305 -6.37 7.71 25.51
C ILE A 305 -7.59 6.92 25.06
N GLU A 306 -8.60 7.61 24.54
CA GLU A 306 -9.81 6.99 24.01
C GLU A 306 -9.97 7.41 22.56
N GLY A 307 -10.20 6.45 21.67
CA GLY A 307 -10.29 6.71 20.24
C GLY A 307 -10.75 5.52 19.44
N THR A 308 -10.79 5.68 18.13
CA THR A 308 -11.20 4.62 17.20
C THR A 308 -9.98 4.08 16.47
N VAL A 309 -9.81 2.75 16.42
CA VAL A 309 -8.71 2.12 15.69
C VAL A 309 -8.81 2.48 14.21
N LEU A 310 -7.82 3.20 13.68
CA LEU A 310 -7.65 3.40 12.24
C LEU A 310 -6.89 2.22 11.64
N ARG A 311 -5.83 1.80 12.35
CA ARG A 311 -4.96 0.70 11.93
C ARG A 311 -4.31 0.05 13.15
N ALA A 312 -4.30 -1.28 13.16
CA ALA A 312 -3.49 -2.06 14.08
C ALA A 312 -2.33 -2.72 13.33
N GLY A 313 -1.13 -2.65 13.88
CA GLY A 313 0.07 -3.31 13.37
C GLY A 313 0.82 -4.06 14.47
N PRO A 314 1.88 -4.81 14.14
CA PRO A 314 2.59 -5.67 15.11
C PRO A 314 3.17 -4.93 16.31
N HIS A 315 3.56 -3.66 16.13
CA HIS A 315 4.25 -2.87 17.16
C HIS A 315 3.46 -1.63 17.59
N ARG A 316 2.50 -1.17 16.78
CA ARG A 316 1.78 0.09 17.02
C ARG A 316 0.30 0.02 16.71
N LEU A 317 -0.45 0.89 17.37
CA LEU A 317 -1.83 1.23 17.08
C LEU A 317 -1.92 2.67 16.61
N GLU A 318 -2.68 2.89 15.55
CA GLU A 318 -3.03 4.21 15.03
C GLU A 318 -4.49 4.47 15.41
N LEU A 319 -4.74 5.45 16.26
CA LEU A 319 -6.05 5.80 16.79
C LEU A 319 -6.50 7.15 16.27
N LYS A 320 -7.77 7.25 15.88
CA LYS A 320 -8.44 8.54 15.65
C LYS A 320 -8.96 9.07 16.97
N VAL A 321 -8.43 10.21 17.41
CA VAL A 321 -8.84 10.90 18.64
C VAL A 321 -9.34 12.29 18.24
N GLY A 322 -10.65 12.45 18.18
CA GLY A 322 -11.25 13.63 17.56
C GLY A 322 -10.90 13.72 16.07
N GLU A 323 -10.23 14.80 15.68
CA GLU A 323 -9.72 15.02 14.31
C GLU A 323 -8.27 14.59 14.12
N GLU A 324 -7.56 14.30 15.22
CA GLU A 324 -6.15 13.95 15.18
C GLU A 324 -5.92 12.44 15.11
N THR A 325 -4.74 12.06 14.60
CA THR A 325 -4.26 10.67 14.65
C THR A 325 -3.20 10.55 15.73
N ALA A 326 -3.45 9.71 16.72
CA ALA A 326 -2.52 9.36 17.77
C ALA A 326 -1.86 8.00 17.48
N PHE A 327 -0.60 7.87 17.87
CA PHE A 327 0.19 6.65 17.73
C PHE A 327 0.50 6.11 19.12
N VAL A 328 0.18 4.83 19.38
CA VAL A 328 0.45 4.16 20.65
C VAL A 328 1.26 2.89 20.36
N GLU A 329 2.43 2.78 20.97
CA GLU A 329 3.24 1.56 20.88
C GLU A 329 2.59 0.45 21.72
N ILE A 330 2.37 -0.73 21.12
CA ILE A 330 1.78 -1.90 21.78
C ILE A 330 2.67 -2.37 22.95
N GLY A 331 3.97 -2.11 22.87
CA GLY A 331 4.92 -2.35 23.96
C GLY A 331 4.64 -1.52 25.21
N ASP A 332 4.02 -0.34 25.04
CA ASP A 332 3.80 0.63 26.10
C ASP A 332 2.37 0.59 26.67
N VAL A 333 1.47 -0.23 26.10
CA VAL A 333 0.12 -0.46 26.63
C VAL A 333 0.20 -1.21 27.96
N SER A 334 -0.49 -0.71 28.99
CA SER A 334 -0.44 -1.29 30.34
C SER A 334 -1.12 -2.66 30.39
N ALA A 335 -0.63 -3.53 31.26
CA ALA A 335 -1.18 -4.86 31.47
C ALA A 335 -2.67 -4.83 31.85
N GLY A 336 -3.11 -3.81 32.59
CA GLY A 336 -4.51 -3.62 32.96
C GLY A 336 -5.41 -3.42 31.75
N THR A 337 -4.99 -2.57 30.80
CA THR A 337 -5.72 -2.38 29.54
C THR A 337 -5.68 -3.63 28.65
N LEU A 338 -4.56 -4.36 28.61
CA LEU A 338 -4.48 -5.63 27.87
C LEU A 338 -5.51 -6.64 28.40
N ALA A 339 -5.64 -6.75 29.73
CA ALA A 339 -6.64 -7.61 30.35
C ALA A 339 -8.08 -7.18 30.01
N GLU A 340 -8.36 -5.88 30.03
CA GLU A 340 -9.69 -5.34 29.67
C GLU A 340 -10.08 -5.67 28.21
N ILE A 341 -9.13 -5.58 27.28
CA ILE A 341 -9.37 -5.85 25.86
C ILE A 341 -9.48 -7.34 25.57
N CYS A 342 -8.54 -8.14 26.10
CA CYS A 342 -8.44 -9.57 25.76
C CYS A 342 -9.46 -10.43 26.53
N LYS A 343 -10.08 -9.88 27.59
CA LYS A 343 -11.06 -10.58 28.44
C LYS A 343 -10.58 -11.98 28.87
N PRO A 344 -9.44 -12.05 29.59
CA PRO A 344 -8.77 -13.31 29.89
C PRO A 344 -9.65 -14.26 30.72
N SER A 345 -9.42 -15.56 30.55
CA SER A 345 -9.97 -16.59 31.44
C SER A 345 -9.51 -16.40 32.89
N GLU A 346 -10.21 -17.00 33.86
CA GLU A 346 -9.85 -16.89 35.29
C GLU A 346 -8.38 -17.24 35.59
N VAL A 347 -7.84 -18.27 34.92
CA VAL A 347 -6.43 -18.67 35.04
C VAL A 347 -5.49 -17.56 34.55
N LEU A 348 -5.87 -16.89 33.45
CA LEU A 348 -5.09 -15.81 32.88
C LEU A 348 -5.24 -14.51 33.69
N LYS A 349 -6.39 -14.24 34.33
CA LYS A 349 -6.58 -13.04 35.17
C LYS A 349 -5.51 -12.90 36.24
N ARG A 350 -5.12 -13.99 36.90
CA ARG A 350 -4.00 -13.99 37.85
C ARG A 350 -2.69 -13.58 37.19
N ARG A 351 -2.40 -14.06 35.99
CA ARG A 351 -1.17 -13.69 35.25
C ARG A 351 -1.15 -12.21 34.88
N TYR A 352 -2.27 -11.66 34.41
CA TYR A 352 -2.38 -10.23 34.14
C TYR A 352 -2.31 -9.39 35.41
N ALA A 353 -2.91 -9.84 36.51
CA ALA A 353 -2.80 -9.15 37.79
C ALA A 353 -1.35 -9.10 38.28
N LEU A 354 -0.56 -10.16 38.09
CA LEU A 354 0.88 -10.14 38.37
C LEU A 354 1.62 -9.10 37.51
N LEU A 355 1.32 -9.01 36.20
CA LEU A 355 1.88 -7.99 35.33
C LEU A 355 1.49 -6.57 35.77
N CYS A 356 0.24 -6.35 36.16
CA CYS A 356 -0.23 -5.09 36.73
C CYS A 356 0.59 -4.71 37.97
N LEU A 357 0.86 -5.66 38.88
CA LEU A 357 1.69 -5.41 40.06
C LEU A 357 3.14 -5.06 39.70
N LEU A 358 3.72 -5.75 38.72
CA LEU A 358 5.08 -5.46 38.23
C LEU A 358 5.20 -4.08 37.57
N GLU A 359 4.10 -3.57 37.01
CA GLU A 359 4.03 -2.20 36.48
C GLU A 359 3.73 -1.15 37.57
N GLY A 360 3.30 -1.58 38.76
CA GLY A 360 2.82 -0.72 39.85
C GLY A 360 1.34 -0.32 39.75
N ASP A 361 0.53 -1.03 38.95
CA ASP A 361 -0.92 -0.84 38.85
C ASP A 361 -1.69 -1.72 39.86
N ARG A 362 -1.63 -1.31 41.13
CA ARG A 362 -2.31 -2.05 42.20
C ARG A 362 -3.83 -2.13 41.99
N GLU A 363 -4.45 -1.03 41.58
CA GLU A 363 -5.90 -0.96 41.40
C GLU A 363 -6.39 -1.88 40.28
N ALA A 364 -5.67 -1.94 39.14
CA ALA A 364 -6.02 -2.89 38.07
C ALA A 364 -5.83 -4.34 38.51
N ALA A 365 -4.77 -4.66 39.26
CA ALA A 365 -4.55 -6.00 39.78
C ALA A 365 -5.67 -6.43 40.75
N GLU A 366 -6.07 -5.55 41.67
CA GLU A 366 -7.13 -5.81 42.65
C GLU A 366 -8.49 -6.01 41.96
N ARG A 367 -8.79 -5.24 40.92
CA ARG A 367 -10.01 -5.45 40.10
C ARG A 367 -10.04 -6.80 39.38
N LEU A 368 -8.89 -7.36 39.02
CA LEU A 368 -8.83 -8.62 38.27
C LEU A 368 -9.01 -9.86 39.14
N VAL A 369 -8.46 -9.87 40.35
CA VAL A 369 -8.39 -11.09 41.19
C VAL A 369 -8.73 -10.89 42.67
N GLY A 370 -8.95 -9.66 43.12
CA GLY A 370 -9.15 -9.32 44.54
C GLY A 370 -7.83 -9.21 45.34
N ALA A 371 -7.92 -8.67 46.55
CA ALA A 371 -6.75 -8.36 47.40
C ALA A 371 -6.02 -9.61 47.95
N ASP A 372 -6.71 -10.74 48.10
CA ASP A 372 -6.16 -11.95 48.71
C ASP A 372 -5.46 -12.90 47.71
N ALA A 373 -5.44 -12.54 46.42
CA ALA A 373 -4.94 -13.42 45.36
C ALA A 373 -3.40 -13.57 45.34
N PHE A 374 -2.67 -12.67 45.99
CA PHE A 374 -1.21 -12.68 46.07
C PHE A 374 -0.73 -12.49 47.51
N PRO A 375 0.48 -13.01 47.83
CA PRO A 375 1.12 -12.74 49.12
C PRO A 375 1.30 -11.23 49.35
N PRO A 376 1.15 -10.73 50.60
CA PRO A 376 1.26 -9.30 50.93
C PRO A 376 2.50 -8.61 50.36
N ARG A 377 3.65 -9.29 50.36
CA ARG A 377 4.92 -8.79 49.78
C ARG A 377 4.80 -8.35 48.32
N THR A 378 3.93 -8.98 47.54
CA THR A 378 3.72 -8.66 46.11
C THR A 378 2.95 -7.35 45.95
N TRP A 379 1.96 -7.12 46.81
CA TRP A 379 1.20 -5.88 46.87
C TRP A 379 2.04 -4.72 47.39
N ASP A 380 2.90 -4.98 48.37
CA ASP A 380 3.84 -3.99 48.88
C ASP A 380 4.86 -3.58 47.81
N TYR A 381 5.42 -4.55 47.08
CA TYR A 381 6.33 -4.28 45.96
C TYR A 381 5.70 -3.38 44.89
N ALA A 382 4.41 -3.58 44.57
CA ALA A 382 3.72 -2.79 43.55
C ALA A 382 3.68 -1.29 43.87
N ARG A 383 3.74 -0.89 45.15
CA ARG A 383 3.79 0.54 45.54
C ARG A 383 5.04 1.24 45.03
N ASP A 384 6.15 0.51 44.99
CA ASP A 384 7.47 1.01 44.59
C ASP A 384 7.88 0.56 43.18
N ALA A 385 7.05 -0.27 42.52
CA ALA A 385 7.36 -0.83 41.21
C ALA A 385 7.29 0.21 40.08
N ALA A 386 6.30 1.11 40.10
CA ALA A 386 6.08 2.10 39.05
C ALA A 386 7.33 2.94 38.68
N PRO A 387 8.10 3.52 39.63
CA PRO A 387 9.32 4.26 39.29
C PRO A 387 10.49 3.36 38.83
N LYS A 388 10.46 2.06 39.14
CA LYS A 388 11.49 1.09 38.72
C LYS A 388 11.31 0.62 37.28
N VAL A 389 10.15 0.86 36.69
CA VAL A 389 9.89 0.48 35.31
C VAL A 389 10.83 1.27 34.38
N PRO A 390 11.60 0.62 33.50
CA PRO A 390 12.56 1.31 32.64
C PRO A 390 11.90 2.41 31.81
N LYS A 391 12.50 3.59 31.85
CA LYS A 391 12.15 4.69 30.95
C LYS A 391 12.68 4.39 29.56
N VAL A 392 11.91 4.74 28.54
CA VAL A 392 12.33 4.63 27.15
C VAL A 392 13.58 5.51 26.95
N PRO A 393 14.67 5.01 26.35
CA PRO A 393 15.85 5.83 26.09
C PRO A 393 15.51 7.10 25.31
N VAL A 394 16.12 8.24 25.66
CA VAL A 394 15.82 9.54 25.02
C VAL A 394 15.97 9.47 23.49
N ARG A 395 17.01 8.78 23.01
CA ARG A 395 17.26 8.57 21.58
C ARG A 395 16.17 7.76 20.87
N GLU A 396 15.59 6.77 21.56
CA GLU A 396 14.44 6.00 21.05
C GLU A 396 13.20 6.91 20.95
N LEU A 397 12.97 7.78 21.93
CA LEU A 397 11.87 8.74 21.91
C LEU A 397 12.00 9.75 20.75
N GLU A 398 13.20 10.27 20.51
CA GLU A 398 13.47 11.14 19.37
C GLU A 398 13.21 10.44 18.04
N ALA A 399 13.65 9.18 17.90
CA ALA A 399 13.36 8.37 16.72
C ALA A 399 11.86 8.15 16.52
N ARG A 400 11.11 7.81 17.57
CA ARG A 400 9.64 7.65 17.51
C ARG A 400 8.95 8.92 17.07
N ARG A 401 9.29 10.07 17.66
CA ARG A 401 8.73 11.38 17.29
C ARG A 401 8.99 11.73 15.83
N LEU A 402 10.24 11.55 15.37
CA LEU A 402 10.63 11.81 13.99
C LEU A 402 9.91 10.86 13.02
N PHE A 403 9.78 9.58 13.39
CA PHE A 403 9.05 8.59 12.61
C PHE A 403 7.57 8.93 12.50
N TYR A 404 6.89 9.30 13.58
CA TYR A 404 5.46 9.69 13.50
C TYR A 404 5.25 11.00 12.74
N ALA A 405 6.18 11.96 12.87
CA ALA A 405 6.16 13.15 12.02
C ALA A 405 6.30 12.78 10.54
N ALA A 406 7.20 11.85 10.20
CA ALA A 406 7.36 11.35 8.85
C ALA A 406 6.08 10.63 8.34
N GLU A 407 5.43 9.82 9.17
CA GLU A 407 4.17 9.14 8.80
C GLU A 407 3.04 10.15 8.49
N ARG A 408 2.88 11.19 9.33
CA ARG A 408 1.87 12.23 9.09
C ARG A 408 2.13 13.00 7.81
N ASP A 409 3.39 13.33 7.54
CA ASP A 409 3.78 14.08 6.35
C ASP A 409 3.73 13.21 5.08
N PHE A 410 3.96 11.91 5.20
CA PHE A 410 3.88 10.98 4.09
C PHE A 410 2.44 10.82 3.56
N ALA A 411 1.45 11.02 4.43
CA ALA A 411 0.04 10.92 4.06
C ALA A 411 -0.42 12.04 3.11
N LYS A 412 0.31 13.16 3.02
CA LYS A 412 -0.04 14.31 2.19
C LYS A 412 0.95 14.46 1.04
N PRO A 413 0.49 14.59 -0.23
CA PRO A 413 1.39 14.78 -1.37
C PRO A 413 2.32 15.99 -1.21
N GLU A 414 1.81 17.09 -0.62
CA GLU A 414 2.56 18.34 -0.49
C GLU A 414 3.78 18.20 0.44
N THR A 415 3.69 17.35 1.47
CA THR A 415 4.75 17.13 2.47
C THR A 415 5.54 15.84 2.25
N LEU A 416 5.31 15.13 1.14
CA LEU A 416 5.97 13.87 0.83
C LEU A 416 7.50 13.99 0.77
N ALA A 417 8.01 15.10 0.21
CA ALA A 417 9.45 15.35 0.12
C ALA A 417 10.10 15.48 1.51
N ASP A 418 9.43 16.17 2.43
CA ASP A 418 9.87 16.33 3.82
C ASP A 418 9.81 15.00 4.56
N ALA A 419 8.75 14.21 4.35
CA ALA A 419 8.63 12.86 4.91
C ALA A 419 9.78 11.95 4.46
N ALA A 420 10.09 11.91 3.15
CA ALA A 420 11.21 11.13 2.61
C ALA A 420 12.56 11.56 3.20
N SER A 421 12.75 12.86 3.45
CA SER A 421 13.92 13.39 4.16
C SER A 421 14.00 12.87 5.60
N LYS A 422 12.89 12.91 6.35
CA LYS A 422 12.82 12.39 7.72
C LYS A 422 13.09 10.88 7.79
N TYR A 423 12.60 10.10 6.83
CA TYR A 423 12.93 8.68 6.74
C TYR A 423 14.42 8.40 6.48
N ARG A 424 15.08 9.22 5.66
CA ARG A 424 16.54 9.14 5.48
C ARG A 424 17.27 9.44 6.79
N THR A 425 16.90 10.51 7.48
CA THR A 425 17.44 10.85 8.81
C THR A 425 17.24 9.71 9.82
N LEU A 426 16.09 9.03 9.80
CA LEU A 426 15.84 7.85 10.64
C LEU A 426 16.78 6.68 10.30
N GLY A 427 16.95 6.39 9.01
CA GLY A 427 17.86 5.33 8.55
C GLY A 427 19.34 5.63 8.83
N GLU A 428 19.74 6.90 8.83
CA GLU A 428 21.13 7.31 9.04
C GLU A 428 21.47 7.48 10.53
N ASN A 429 20.64 8.18 11.29
CA ASN A 429 20.97 8.61 12.66
C ASN A 429 20.34 7.73 13.75
N TYR A 430 19.35 6.90 13.41
CA TYR A 430 18.57 6.13 14.38
C TYR A 430 18.45 4.64 14.02
N ALA A 431 19.30 4.10 13.14
CA ALA A 431 19.28 2.70 12.72
C ALA A 431 19.38 1.67 13.89
N ASP A 432 19.96 2.08 15.02
CA ASP A 432 20.12 1.26 16.22
C ASP A 432 18.89 1.21 17.13
N THR A 433 17.94 2.13 16.95
CA THR A 433 16.70 2.24 17.73
C THR A 433 15.72 1.10 17.41
N ALA A 434 14.90 0.71 18.39
CA ALA A 434 13.95 -0.38 18.25
C ALA A 434 12.88 -0.07 17.20
N VAL A 435 12.35 1.17 17.18
CA VAL A 435 11.37 1.62 16.17
C VAL A 435 11.90 1.54 14.74
N VAL A 436 13.16 1.93 14.49
CA VAL A 436 13.74 1.86 13.13
C VAL A 436 14.08 0.43 12.75
N LYS A 437 14.54 -0.41 13.69
CA LYS A 437 14.81 -1.84 13.43
C LYS A 437 13.53 -2.58 13.03
N SER A 438 12.45 -2.40 13.78
CA SER A 438 11.17 -3.06 13.52
C SER A 438 10.52 -2.58 12.23
N GLU A 439 10.65 -1.30 11.88
CA GLU A 439 10.08 -0.70 10.67
C GLU A 439 11.09 -0.50 9.54
N SER A 440 12.24 -1.17 9.57
CA SER A 440 13.38 -0.90 8.68
C SER A 440 13.03 -1.00 7.18
N VAL A 441 12.21 -1.98 6.80
CA VAL A 441 11.72 -2.14 5.42
C VAL A 441 10.89 -0.92 5.00
N ARG A 442 9.98 -0.46 5.88
CA ARG A 442 9.12 0.70 5.60
C ARG A 442 9.93 1.99 5.53
N VAL A 443 10.84 2.19 6.48
CA VAL A 443 11.75 3.35 6.51
C VAL A 443 12.56 3.42 5.22
N LYS A 444 13.16 2.30 4.78
CA LYS A 444 13.92 2.24 3.52
C LYS A 444 13.05 2.52 2.30
N THR A 445 11.90 1.86 2.17
CA THR A 445 11.00 2.06 1.02
C THR A 445 10.49 3.50 0.95
N ARG A 446 10.15 4.12 2.08
CA ARG A 446 9.65 5.51 2.11
C ARG A 446 10.73 6.57 2.06
N ALA A 447 11.97 6.26 2.45
CA ALA A 447 13.13 7.12 2.21
C ALA A 447 13.42 7.30 0.71
N GLU A 448 13.06 6.29 -0.09
CA GLU A 448 13.17 6.32 -1.56
C GLU A 448 11.93 6.91 -2.24
N ALA A 449 10.89 7.27 -1.48
CA ALA A 449 9.69 7.87 -2.04
C ALA A 449 10.01 9.22 -2.69
N GLY A 450 9.30 9.50 -3.78
CA GLY A 450 9.49 10.70 -4.58
C GLY A 450 10.70 10.68 -5.50
N LYS A 451 11.40 9.55 -5.64
CA LYS A 451 12.38 9.35 -6.71
C LYS A 451 11.75 8.86 -8.01
N ASP A 452 10.58 8.25 -7.96
CA ASP A 452 9.90 7.70 -9.14
C ASP A 452 8.39 7.90 -9.03
N TYR A 453 7.78 8.45 -10.08
CA TYR A 453 6.36 8.72 -10.20
C TYR A 453 5.87 8.14 -11.52
N LEU A 454 4.92 7.22 -11.45
CA LEU A 454 4.21 6.67 -12.61
C LEU A 454 2.75 7.12 -12.54
N LEU A 455 2.44 8.23 -13.20
CA LEU A 455 1.12 8.86 -13.19
C LEU A 455 0.31 8.37 -14.39
N THR A 456 -0.70 7.55 -14.13
CA THR A 456 -1.60 7.03 -15.15
C THR A 456 -2.73 8.01 -15.44
N ALA A 457 -3.50 7.80 -16.51
CA ALA A 457 -4.61 8.69 -16.86
C ALA A 457 -5.59 8.96 -15.70
N PHE A 458 -5.75 8.02 -14.76
CA PHE A 458 -6.61 8.17 -13.57
C PHE A 458 -6.06 9.11 -12.49
N GLN A 459 -4.74 9.38 -12.51
CA GLN A 459 -4.07 10.31 -11.60
C GLN A 459 -3.79 11.67 -12.25
N LEU A 460 -3.94 11.76 -13.57
CA LEU A 460 -3.83 13.01 -14.32
C LEU A 460 -5.15 13.80 -14.28
N LYS A 461 -5.06 15.12 -14.41
CA LYS A 461 -6.22 16.02 -14.45
C LYS A 461 -6.31 16.69 -15.83
N GLY A 462 -7.35 16.41 -16.59
CA GLY A 462 -7.65 17.14 -17.83
C GLY A 462 -8.41 18.45 -17.55
N ALA A 463 -8.10 19.50 -18.29
CA ALA A 463 -8.79 20.79 -18.26
C ALA A 463 -9.42 21.12 -19.63
N SER A 464 -10.47 21.96 -19.62
CA SER A 464 -11.15 22.45 -20.83
C SER A 464 -11.70 21.33 -21.74
N GLY A 465 -11.13 21.16 -22.94
CA GLY A 465 -11.61 20.22 -23.97
C GLY A 465 -11.14 18.78 -23.77
N PHE A 466 -10.31 18.49 -22.77
CA PHE A 466 -9.85 17.13 -22.49
C PHE A 466 -10.91 16.29 -21.80
N GLY A 467 -11.19 15.11 -22.35
CA GLY A 467 -11.98 14.09 -21.67
C GLY A 467 -11.27 12.75 -21.67
N LEU A 468 -11.51 11.97 -20.62
CA LEU A 468 -10.99 10.61 -20.53
C LEU A 468 -11.64 9.75 -21.64
N ALA A 469 -10.85 8.94 -22.32
CA ALA A 469 -11.26 8.02 -23.38
C ALA A 469 -10.41 6.75 -23.34
N ALA A 470 -10.88 5.66 -23.96
CA ALA A 470 -10.12 4.41 -24.01
C ALA A 470 -8.81 4.58 -24.81
N ALA A 471 -7.71 4.01 -24.31
CA ALA A 471 -6.40 4.05 -24.95
C ALA A 471 -5.79 2.63 -25.06
N PRO A 472 -5.22 2.25 -26.21
CA PRO A 472 -4.75 0.88 -26.46
C PRO A 472 -3.55 0.45 -25.59
N ARG A 473 -2.68 1.39 -25.17
CA ARG A 473 -1.47 1.08 -24.38
C ARG A 473 -1.65 1.25 -22.86
N GLY A 474 -2.59 2.08 -22.41
CA GLY A 474 -2.73 2.47 -21.00
C GLY A 474 -4.13 2.31 -20.40
N GLU A 475 -5.01 1.55 -21.05
CA GLU A 475 -6.46 1.43 -20.79
C GLU A 475 -7.26 2.71 -21.02
N ALA A 476 -6.79 3.85 -20.52
CA ALA A 476 -7.41 5.15 -20.64
C ALA A 476 -6.38 6.24 -21.01
N GLY A 477 -6.87 7.35 -21.56
CA GLY A 477 -6.08 8.54 -21.85
C GLY A 477 -6.96 9.79 -21.96
N TRP A 478 -6.44 10.92 -21.50
CA TRP A 478 -7.09 12.22 -21.67
C TRP A 478 -6.94 12.66 -23.11
N THR A 479 -8.04 12.80 -23.84
CA THR A 479 -8.07 13.16 -25.27
C THR A 479 -8.78 14.48 -25.47
N SER A 480 -8.17 15.39 -26.22
CA SER A 480 -8.79 16.67 -26.57
C SER A 480 -9.93 16.46 -27.57
N LYS A 481 -11.13 16.92 -27.22
CA LYS A 481 -12.36 16.66 -27.99
C LYS A 481 -12.65 17.70 -29.06
N ALA A 482 -11.99 18.85 -29.04
CA ALA A 482 -12.20 19.93 -30.00
C ALA A 482 -10.88 20.68 -30.25
N ASP A 483 -10.78 21.29 -31.44
CA ASP A 483 -9.71 22.23 -31.71
C ASP A 483 -10.01 23.50 -30.90
N VAL A 484 -8.99 24.08 -30.27
CA VAL A 484 -9.11 25.27 -29.42
C VAL A 484 -8.36 26.41 -30.10
N ASP A 485 -8.87 27.65 -30.00
CA ASP A 485 -8.15 28.80 -30.54
C ASP A 485 -6.78 28.95 -29.86
N GLY A 486 -5.76 29.35 -30.62
CA GLY A 486 -4.38 29.42 -30.14
C GLY A 486 -4.21 30.31 -28.90
N ALA A 487 -5.05 31.35 -28.74
CA ALA A 487 -5.04 32.20 -27.54
C ALA A 487 -5.60 31.49 -26.29
N GLN A 488 -6.51 30.52 -26.49
CA GLN A 488 -7.13 29.74 -25.42
C GLN A 488 -6.40 28.43 -25.13
N ALA A 489 -5.43 28.05 -25.98
CA ALA A 489 -4.69 26.79 -25.87
C ALA A 489 -4.07 26.57 -24.47
N VAL A 490 -3.55 27.62 -23.83
CA VAL A 490 -2.95 27.54 -22.47
C VAL A 490 -3.91 27.06 -21.39
N THR A 491 -5.23 27.14 -21.63
CA THR A 491 -6.28 26.62 -20.72
C THR A 491 -6.70 25.19 -21.06
N ASN A 492 -6.27 24.66 -22.21
CA ASN A 492 -6.54 23.30 -22.68
C ASN A 492 -5.31 22.41 -22.44
N TYR A 493 -5.25 21.79 -21.27
CA TYR A 493 -4.09 21.00 -20.85
C TYR A 493 -4.47 19.72 -20.10
N VAL A 494 -3.49 18.83 -20.01
CA VAL A 494 -3.46 17.73 -19.04
C VAL A 494 -2.39 18.02 -18.00
N ALA A 495 -2.77 18.03 -16.73
CA ALA A 495 -1.90 18.30 -15.60
C ALA A 495 -1.44 17.01 -14.91
N ALA A 496 -0.15 16.95 -14.64
CA ALA A 496 0.48 16.04 -13.68
C ALA A 496 1.02 16.84 -12.50
N GLU A 497 0.90 16.27 -11.30
CA GLU A 497 1.43 16.82 -10.06
C GLU A 497 2.36 15.77 -9.42
N PHE A 498 3.57 16.18 -9.02
CA PHE A 498 4.54 15.32 -8.32
C PHE A 498 5.31 16.13 -7.27
N SER A 499 6.02 15.49 -6.35
CA SER A 499 6.77 16.20 -5.30
C SER A 499 8.27 16.09 -5.52
N ALA A 500 8.92 17.19 -5.89
CA ALA A 500 10.36 17.17 -6.13
C ALA A 500 11.13 17.10 -4.81
N LEU A 501 12.15 16.23 -4.78
CA LEU A 501 13.18 16.23 -3.75
C LEU A 501 14.20 17.33 -4.03
N PRO A 502 14.73 18.00 -2.99
CA PRO A 502 15.63 19.13 -3.17
C PRO A 502 16.94 18.66 -3.83
N GLY A 503 17.41 19.44 -4.82
CA GLY A 503 18.68 19.18 -5.51
C GLY A 503 18.70 17.95 -6.43
N THR A 504 17.59 17.20 -6.51
CA THR A 504 17.47 15.99 -7.32
C THR A 504 17.13 16.33 -8.76
N THR A 505 17.77 15.65 -9.72
CA THR A 505 17.48 15.85 -11.15
C THR A 505 16.48 14.80 -11.60
N TYR A 506 15.38 15.25 -12.19
CA TYR A 506 14.33 14.37 -12.70
C TYR A 506 14.36 14.31 -14.23
N ARG A 507 14.03 13.14 -14.75
CA ARG A 507 13.72 12.90 -16.14
C ARG A 507 12.23 12.65 -16.26
N CYS A 508 11.62 13.11 -17.35
CA CYS A 508 10.20 12.93 -17.58
C CYS A 508 9.93 12.32 -18.95
N TRP A 509 8.97 11.41 -19.00
CA TRP A 509 8.43 10.86 -20.24
C TRP A 509 6.91 10.92 -20.20
N ALA A 510 6.28 11.33 -21.29
CA ALA A 510 4.84 11.30 -21.43
C ALA A 510 4.45 10.32 -22.54
N LEU A 511 3.44 9.49 -22.30
CA LEU A 511 2.85 8.62 -23.31
C LEU A 511 1.80 9.42 -24.08
N ILE A 512 2.18 9.88 -25.27
CA ILE A 512 1.39 10.78 -26.10
C ILE A 512 0.74 10.01 -27.24
N GLY A 513 -0.55 10.27 -27.48
CA GLY A 513 -1.33 9.75 -28.59
C GLY A 513 -1.72 10.85 -29.57
N ALA A 514 -1.61 10.60 -30.88
CA ALA A 514 -2.17 11.49 -31.91
C ALA A 514 -2.48 10.76 -33.22
N CYS A 515 -3.24 11.41 -34.12
CA CYS A 515 -3.53 10.89 -35.46
C CYS A 515 -2.47 11.27 -36.52
N CYS A 516 -1.81 12.42 -36.38
CA CYS A 516 -0.83 12.94 -37.35
C CYS A 516 0.22 13.84 -36.69
N ALA A 517 1.22 14.27 -37.48
CA ALA A 517 2.34 15.08 -36.99
C ALA A 517 1.91 16.45 -36.45
N GLU A 518 0.92 17.08 -37.09
CA GLU A 518 0.34 18.35 -36.63
C GLU A 518 -0.29 18.21 -35.24
N THR A 519 -1.15 17.19 -35.05
CA THR A 519 -1.77 16.89 -33.75
C THR A 519 -0.74 16.43 -32.70
N PHE A 520 0.41 15.93 -33.12
CA PHE A 520 1.52 15.55 -32.22
C PHE A 520 2.34 16.76 -31.73
N THR A 521 2.04 17.96 -32.23
CA THR A 521 2.65 19.20 -31.74
C THR A 521 1.94 19.64 -30.45
N PHE A 522 2.69 19.77 -29.36
CA PHE A 522 2.16 20.20 -28.07
C PHE A 522 3.19 21.05 -27.31
N TYR A 523 2.70 21.73 -26.28
CA TYR A 523 3.47 22.68 -25.49
C TYR A 523 3.55 22.25 -24.02
N LEU A 524 4.56 22.75 -23.33
CA LEU A 524 4.87 22.44 -21.93
C LEU A 524 4.81 23.71 -21.09
N GLN A 525 4.11 23.63 -19.96
CA GLN A 525 4.36 24.48 -18.80
C GLN A 525 4.80 23.61 -17.63
N THR A 526 5.73 24.11 -16.83
CA THR A 526 6.22 23.37 -15.66
C THR A 526 6.72 24.32 -14.58
N THR A 527 6.56 23.91 -13.32
CA THR A 527 7.07 24.66 -12.18
C THR A 527 8.58 24.84 -12.24
N ASP A 528 9.07 26.04 -11.93
CA ASP A 528 10.45 26.50 -12.09
C ASP A 528 10.93 26.51 -13.57
N GLY A 529 10.03 26.29 -14.52
CA GLY A 529 10.33 26.22 -15.94
C GLY A 529 10.57 27.58 -16.54
N THR A 530 11.58 27.67 -17.40
CA THR A 530 11.87 28.88 -18.18
C THR A 530 12.28 28.49 -19.59
N ASP A 531 11.87 29.28 -20.59
CA ASP A 531 12.25 29.07 -21.99
C ASP A 531 12.56 30.40 -22.69
N LEU A 532 13.24 30.33 -23.83
CA LEU A 532 13.52 31.49 -24.66
C LEU A 532 12.32 31.81 -25.53
N ASN A 533 11.73 32.99 -25.34
CA ASN A 533 10.69 33.48 -26.22
C ASN A 533 11.25 33.59 -27.66
N PRO A 534 10.63 32.96 -28.67
CA PRO A 534 11.13 33.03 -30.04
C PRO A 534 11.09 34.45 -30.62
N LYS A 535 10.20 35.32 -30.12
CA LYS A 535 10.06 36.71 -30.59
C LYS A 535 11.03 37.67 -29.90
N THR A 536 11.09 37.64 -28.57
CA THR A 536 11.90 38.59 -27.79
C THR A 536 13.33 38.10 -27.56
N ARG A 537 13.59 36.80 -27.75
CA ARG A 537 14.84 36.10 -27.38
C ARG A 537 15.20 36.24 -25.89
N GLN A 538 14.27 36.69 -25.05
CA GLN A 538 14.44 36.78 -23.62
C GLN A 538 13.97 35.48 -22.96
N LYS A 539 14.60 35.15 -21.83
CA LYS A 539 14.24 34.00 -21.00
C LYS A 539 13.01 34.38 -20.19
N GLU A 540 11.88 33.78 -20.52
CA GLU A 540 10.60 34.02 -19.87
C GLU A 540 10.16 32.77 -19.11
N SER A 541 9.30 32.99 -18.11
CA SER A 541 8.79 31.92 -17.27
C SER A 541 7.69 31.13 -18.01
N ILE A 542 7.75 29.80 -17.95
CA ILE A 542 6.74 28.88 -18.46
C ILE A 542 5.99 28.19 -17.31
N GLU A 543 5.77 28.92 -16.21
CA GLU A 543 5.01 28.43 -15.06
C GLU A 543 3.60 28.00 -15.47
N PRO A 544 3.01 26.99 -14.81
CA PRO A 544 1.62 26.59 -15.00
C PRO A 544 0.67 27.79 -14.84
N GLY A 545 -0.08 28.12 -15.90
CA GLY A 545 -0.98 29.27 -15.94
C GLY A 545 -0.34 30.57 -16.46
N ALA A 546 0.95 30.57 -16.79
CA ALA A 546 1.57 31.67 -17.53
C ALA A 546 0.98 31.79 -18.94
N GLY A 547 1.16 32.95 -19.58
CA GLY A 547 0.79 33.14 -20.99
C GLY A 547 1.73 32.47 -21.99
N MET A 548 2.87 31.94 -21.52
CA MET A 548 3.87 31.26 -22.35
C MET A 548 3.90 29.76 -22.07
N ALA A 549 4.13 28.97 -23.12
CA ALA A 549 4.46 27.55 -23.01
C ALA A 549 5.61 27.21 -23.98
N SER A 550 6.44 26.24 -23.60
CA SER A 550 7.58 25.78 -24.39
C SER A 550 7.15 24.72 -25.40
N LEU A 551 7.61 24.81 -26.66
CA LEU A 551 7.30 23.80 -27.67
C LEU A 551 8.10 22.51 -27.42
N VAL A 552 7.41 21.38 -27.23
CA VAL A 552 8.06 20.09 -27.05
C VAL A 552 8.38 19.47 -28.40
N LYS A 553 9.68 19.28 -28.66
CA LYS A 553 10.16 18.66 -29.91
C LYS A 553 10.11 17.13 -29.80
N HIS A 554 9.54 16.48 -30.82
CA HIS A 554 9.52 15.01 -30.93
C HIS A 554 10.27 14.55 -32.18
N THR A 555 10.76 13.30 -32.16
CA THR A 555 11.54 12.70 -33.26
C THR A 555 10.71 11.76 -34.16
N LEU A 556 9.39 11.70 -33.96
CA LEU A 556 8.53 10.80 -34.71
C LEU A 556 8.56 11.08 -36.22
N LYS A 557 8.99 10.05 -36.95
CA LYS A 557 8.90 9.96 -38.41
C LYS A 557 7.65 9.15 -38.76
N ASP A 558 7.20 9.24 -40.02
CA ASP A 558 6.14 8.39 -40.58
C ASP A 558 4.69 8.70 -40.12
N LEU A 559 4.45 9.88 -39.54
CA LEU A 559 3.10 10.40 -39.38
C LEU A 559 2.69 11.26 -40.58
N ALA A 560 1.42 11.19 -40.97
CA ALA A 560 0.87 12.12 -41.95
C ALA A 560 1.16 13.57 -41.53
N ARG A 561 1.55 14.42 -42.47
CA ARG A 561 2.08 15.75 -42.15
C ARG A 561 1.02 16.67 -41.54
N SER A 562 -0.21 16.59 -42.04
CA SER A 562 -1.31 17.44 -41.58
C SER A 562 -2.60 16.67 -41.39
N HIS A 563 -3.46 17.20 -40.54
CA HIS A 563 -4.73 16.54 -40.27
C HIS A 563 -5.60 16.42 -41.52
N ARG A 564 -5.64 17.49 -42.33
CA ARG A 564 -6.37 17.56 -43.60
C ARG A 564 -5.95 16.49 -44.61
N SER A 565 -4.73 15.96 -44.51
CA SER A 565 -4.16 15.04 -45.51
C SER A 565 -4.58 13.59 -45.35
N HIS A 566 -5.13 13.17 -44.20
CA HIS A 566 -5.33 11.75 -43.91
C HIS A 566 -6.74 11.37 -43.42
N VAL A 567 -7.63 12.32 -43.14
CA VAL A 567 -9.00 11.97 -42.69
C VAL A 567 -10.06 12.99 -43.12
N VAL A 568 -11.01 12.59 -43.97
CA VAL A 568 -12.26 13.34 -44.24
C VAL A 568 -13.48 12.68 -43.55
N LYS A 569 -13.35 11.44 -43.04
CA LYS A 569 -14.51 10.65 -42.54
C LYS A 569 -14.31 9.83 -41.25
N VAL A 570 -13.12 9.78 -40.66
CA VAL A 570 -12.84 9.00 -39.42
C VAL A 570 -12.81 9.97 -38.23
N PRO A 571 -13.31 9.60 -37.03
CA PRO A 571 -13.15 10.42 -35.83
C PRO A 571 -11.67 10.75 -35.59
N LYS A 572 -11.36 11.96 -35.10
CA LYS A 572 -10.00 12.37 -34.71
C LYS A 572 -9.55 11.65 -33.44
N SER A 573 -9.34 10.33 -33.54
CA SER A 573 -8.81 9.50 -32.46
C SER A 573 -7.30 9.28 -32.62
N PRO A 574 -6.56 9.11 -31.52
CA PRO A 574 -5.13 8.86 -31.59
C PRO A 574 -4.85 7.49 -32.24
N VAL A 575 -4.14 7.50 -33.37
CA VAL A 575 -3.77 6.28 -34.12
C VAL A 575 -2.44 5.71 -33.61
N ARG A 576 -1.52 6.59 -33.21
CA ARG A 576 -0.18 6.23 -32.75
C ARG A 576 0.05 6.73 -31.33
N TRP A 577 0.70 5.90 -30.52
CA TRP A 577 1.04 6.18 -29.12
C TRP A 577 2.52 5.96 -28.87
N GLU A 578 3.22 6.99 -28.38
CA GLU A 578 4.67 6.99 -28.22
C GLU A 578 5.11 7.66 -26.93
N TRP A 579 6.20 7.17 -26.34
CA TRP A 579 6.83 7.82 -25.19
C TRP A 579 7.71 8.97 -25.66
N ILE A 580 7.41 10.17 -25.18
CA ILE A 580 8.13 11.40 -25.53
C ILE A 580 8.84 11.93 -24.30
N ALA A 581 10.15 12.18 -24.42
CA ALA A 581 10.91 12.80 -23.36
C ALA A 581 10.48 14.26 -23.16
N ILE A 582 10.13 14.63 -21.94
CA ILE A 582 9.73 15.96 -21.55
C ILE A 582 10.90 16.62 -20.81
N PRO A 583 11.40 17.78 -21.30
CA PRO A 583 12.48 18.48 -20.61
C PRO A 583 11.95 19.08 -19.30
N LEU A 584 12.51 18.65 -18.16
CA LEU A 584 12.22 19.26 -16.86
C LEU A 584 13.38 20.14 -16.39
N PRO A 585 13.09 21.27 -15.73
CA PRO A 585 14.12 22.07 -15.06
C PRO A 585 14.65 21.33 -13.83
N ARG A 586 15.79 21.80 -13.31
CA ARG A 586 16.25 21.38 -11.98
C ARG A 586 15.44 22.15 -10.94
N HIS A 587 14.80 21.43 -10.01
CA HIS A 587 14.01 22.04 -8.95
C HIS A 587 14.89 22.39 -7.74
N PRO A 588 15.06 23.68 -7.41
CA PRO A 588 15.87 24.08 -6.26
C PRO A 588 15.13 23.83 -4.94
N ALA A 589 13.83 24.14 -4.91
CA ALA A 589 12.98 24.00 -3.74
C ALA A 589 12.24 22.64 -3.75
N PRO A 590 12.17 21.95 -2.60
CA PRO A 590 11.35 20.74 -2.46
C PRO A 590 9.86 21.07 -2.54
N GLY A 591 9.04 20.03 -2.73
CA GLY A 591 7.59 20.13 -2.64
C GLY A 591 6.88 19.95 -3.98
N PRO A 592 5.57 20.25 -4.04
CA PRO A 592 4.74 19.94 -5.19
C PRO A 592 5.14 20.75 -6.42
N LYS A 593 5.28 20.07 -7.55
CA LYS A 593 5.59 20.59 -8.87
C LYS A 593 4.51 20.15 -9.84
N LYS A 594 4.19 21.02 -10.79
CA LYS A 594 3.17 20.77 -11.80
C LYS A 594 3.78 20.73 -13.19
N ILE A 595 3.19 19.90 -14.04
CA ILE A 595 3.51 19.76 -15.46
C ILE A 595 2.18 19.89 -16.20
N HIS A 596 2.04 20.87 -17.09
CA HIS A 596 0.92 20.97 -18.01
C HIS A 596 1.40 20.61 -19.42
N LEU A 597 0.75 19.63 -20.03
CA LEU A 597 0.89 19.31 -21.45
C LEU A 597 -0.30 19.92 -22.19
N ILE A 598 -0.01 20.93 -23.01
CA ILE A 598 -0.97 21.81 -23.67
C ILE A 598 -1.08 21.46 -25.15
N SER A 599 -2.30 21.39 -25.67
CA SER A 599 -2.53 21.26 -27.11
C SER A 599 -3.73 22.09 -27.55
N ASP A 600 -3.68 22.61 -28.77
CA ASP A 600 -4.80 23.28 -29.44
C ASP A 600 -5.50 22.36 -30.46
N GLN A 601 -5.03 21.12 -30.63
CA GLN A 601 -5.51 20.19 -31.65
C GLN A 601 -6.44 19.10 -31.05
N GLN A 602 -7.61 18.91 -31.67
CA GLN A 602 -8.47 17.77 -31.38
C GLN A 602 -7.77 16.45 -31.72
N GLY A 603 -7.94 15.46 -30.84
CA GLY A 603 -7.36 14.12 -30.99
C GLY A 603 -5.94 13.98 -30.45
N PHE A 604 -5.37 15.04 -29.87
CA PHE A 604 -4.19 14.92 -29.02
C PHE A 604 -4.57 14.24 -27.70
N SER A 605 -3.77 13.26 -27.27
CA SER A 605 -4.05 12.45 -26.10
C SER A 605 -2.85 12.27 -25.19
N VAL A 606 -3.09 12.21 -23.88
CA VAL A 606 -2.08 11.89 -22.85
C VAL A 606 -2.55 10.67 -22.05
N GLY A 607 -1.78 9.58 -22.13
CA GLY A 607 -2.12 8.31 -21.47
C GLY A 607 -1.47 8.16 -20.09
N ALA A 608 -0.22 8.61 -19.97
CA ALA A 608 0.54 8.54 -18.73
C ALA A 608 1.70 9.53 -18.74
N ILE A 609 2.19 9.89 -17.55
CA ILE A 609 3.40 10.70 -17.35
C ILE A 609 4.27 9.99 -16.31
N VAL A 610 5.54 9.82 -16.63
CA VAL A 610 6.55 9.26 -15.73
C VAL A 610 7.52 10.35 -15.36
N VAL A 611 7.74 10.58 -14.06
CA VAL A 611 8.76 11.50 -13.55
C VAL A 611 9.71 10.71 -12.65
N SER A 612 10.97 10.59 -13.03
CA SER A 612 11.91 9.70 -12.36
C SER A 612 13.30 10.31 -12.23
N ALA A 613 13.89 10.17 -11.05
CA ALA A 613 15.28 10.47 -10.77
C ALA A 613 16.20 9.26 -10.99
N THR A 614 15.63 8.05 -11.07
CA THR A 614 16.39 6.78 -11.12
C THR A 614 16.32 6.11 -12.49
N ARG A 615 15.23 6.29 -13.25
CA ARG A 615 15.08 5.66 -14.57
C ARG A 615 15.96 6.32 -15.63
N THR A 616 16.42 5.49 -16.56
CA THR A 616 17.11 5.94 -17.77
C THR A 616 16.22 5.91 -19.01
N ALA A 617 15.08 5.20 -18.96
CA ALA A 617 14.14 4.98 -20.04
C ALA A 617 12.68 4.97 -19.53
N PRO A 618 11.67 5.19 -20.39
CA PRO A 618 10.26 5.07 -20.01
C PRO A 618 9.90 3.62 -19.59
N PRO A 619 8.82 3.43 -18.81
CA PRO A 619 8.37 2.11 -18.37
C PRO A 619 7.92 1.25 -19.56
N ALA A 620 7.96 -0.06 -19.36
CA ALA A 620 7.38 -1.03 -20.29
C ALA A 620 5.84 -1.01 -20.22
N ASP A 621 5.17 -1.41 -21.30
CA ASP A 621 3.71 -1.42 -21.37
C ASP A 621 3.05 -2.34 -20.32
N ALA A 622 3.73 -3.42 -19.92
CA ALA A 622 3.25 -4.31 -18.87
C ALA A 622 3.20 -3.62 -17.51
N GLU A 623 4.24 -2.84 -17.19
CA GLU A 623 4.33 -2.04 -15.95
C GLU A 623 3.27 -0.94 -15.95
N LEU A 624 3.07 -0.26 -17.08
CA LEU A 624 2.04 0.76 -17.22
C LEU A 624 0.64 0.18 -16.99
N LYS A 625 0.34 -1.00 -17.53
CA LYS A 625 -0.95 -1.67 -17.33
C LYS A 625 -1.18 -2.07 -15.87
N GLU A 626 -0.14 -2.58 -15.19
CA GLU A 626 -0.24 -2.92 -13.77
C GLU A 626 -0.55 -1.68 -12.91
N GLU A 627 0.15 -0.58 -13.16
CA GLU A 627 -0.09 0.65 -12.40
C GLU A 627 -1.43 1.29 -12.76
N ALA A 628 -1.88 1.22 -14.03
CA ALA A 628 -3.20 1.68 -14.44
C ALA A 628 -4.31 0.91 -13.73
N ALA A 629 -4.18 -0.42 -13.63
CA ALA A 629 -5.11 -1.26 -12.88
C ALA A 629 -5.13 -0.91 -11.38
N ARG A 630 -3.94 -0.67 -10.79
CA ARG A 630 -3.81 -0.25 -9.38
C ARG A 630 -4.45 1.11 -9.12
N ALA A 631 -4.17 2.10 -9.96
CA ALA A 631 -4.74 3.43 -9.87
C ALA A 631 -6.27 3.40 -10.03
N LYS A 632 -6.77 2.63 -11.00
CA LYS A 632 -8.20 2.41 -11.22
C LYS A 632 -8.88 1.79 -9.99
N ALA A 633 -8.26 0.76 -9.39
CA ALA A 633 -8.76 0.14 -8.17
C ALA A 633 -8.78 1.12 -6.98
N SER A 634 -7.75 1.98 -6.86
CA SER A 634 -7.70 3.02 -5.82
C SER A 634 -8.82 4.06 -5.98
N VAL A 635 -9.13 4.48 -7.21
CA VAL A 635 -10.24 5.42 -7.47
C VAL A 635 -11.58 4.75 -7.19
N ALA A 636 -11.76 3.48 -7.58
CA ALA A 636 -12.96 2.71 -7.28
C ALA A 636 -13.19 2.54 -5.76
N ALA A 637 -12.12 2.33 -4.98
CA ALA A 637 -12.19 2.22 -3.53
C ALA A 637 -12.63 3.54 -2.85
N GLN A 638 -12.47 4.69 -3.51
CA GLN A 638 -12.98 5.98 -3.06
C GLN A 638 -14.46 6.19 -3.41
N GLY A 639 -15.13 5.19 -4.01
CA GLY A 639 -16.53 5.28 -4.43
C GLY A 639 -16.74 6.06 -5.72
N LEU A 640 -15.67 6.42 -6.44
CA LEU A 640 -15.75 7.10 -7.72
C LEU A 640 -15.89 6.06 -8.84
N SER A 641 -17.08 5.96 -9.44
CA SER A 641 -17.29 5.06 -10.59
C SER A 641 -16.62 5.61 -11.85
N LEU A 642 -15.76 4.79 -12.45
CA LEU A 642 -15.01 5.07 -13.68
C LEU A 642 -15.63 4.40 -14.92
N GLU A 643 -16.80 3.76 -14.79
CA GLU A 643 -17.23 2.75 -15.75
C GLU A 643 -17.53 3.28 -17.17
N ASN A 644 -17.80 4.58 -17.34
CA ASN A 644 -17.97 5.18 -18.67
C ASN A 644 -17.28 6.55 -18.79
N PRO A 645 -15.98 6.59 -19.15
CA PRO A 645 -15.27 7.84 -19.45
C PRO A 645 -15.85 8.46 -20.73
N GLY A 646 -16.93 9.23 -20.60
CA GLY A 646 -17.67 9.81 -21.72
C GLY A 646 -19.17 9.97 -21.49
N GLU A 647 -19.79 9.17 -20.61
CA GLU A 647 -21.15 9.45 -20.14
C GLU A 647 -21.06 10.45 -18.98
N LYS A 648 -21.78 11.56 -19.10
CA LYS A 648 -21.82 12.60 -18.07
C LYS A 648 -22.15 11.95 -16.72
N ALA A 649 -21.24 12.08 -15.75
CA ALA A 649 -21.41 11.68 -14.35
C ALA A 649 -22.39 12.58 -13.58
N TRP A 650 -23.45 13.02 -14.26
CA TRP A 650 -24.66 13.55 -13.65
C TRP A 650 -25.79 12.59 -14.00
N ARG A 651 -25.86 11.46 -13.29
CA ARG A 651 -27.19 10.92 -12.98
C ARG A 651 -27.73 11.86 -11.91
N ALA A 652 -28.79 12.59 -12.21
CA ALA A 652 -29.55 13.24 -11.16
C ALA A 652 -29.83 12.17 -10.08
N LEU A 653 -29.57 12.50 -8.81
CA LEU A 653 -29.94 11.63 -7.70
C LEU A 653 -31.43 11.23 -7.76
N PHE A 654 -32.22 12.03 -8.49
CA PHE A 654 -33.62 11.83 -8.81
C PHE A 654 -33.79 11.82 -10.33
N ASP A 655 -33.98 10.64 -10.93
CA ASP A 655 -34.35 10.53 -12.36
C ASP A 655 -35.86 10.77 -12.59
N GLY A 656 -36.62 10.97 -11.50
CA GLY A 656 -38.07 11.19 -11.50
C GLY A 656 -38.89 10.04 -12.10
N LYS A 657 -38.24 8.91 -12.44
CA LYS A 657 -38.82 7.83 -13.23
C LYS A 657 -38.77 6.48 -12.53
N THR A 658 -37.87 6.29 -11.58
CA THR A 658 -37.79 5.06 -10.78
C THR A 658 -38.26 5.32 -9.35
N LYS A 659 -39.57 5.15 -9.11
CA LYS A 659 -40.18 5.19 -7.75
C LYS A 659 -39.65 4.11 -6.79
N GLU A 660 -38.91 3.12 -7.28
CA GLU A 660 -38.58 1.92 -6.52
C GLU A 660 -37.19 1.93 -5.86
N SER A 661 -36.32 2.92 -6.14
CA SER A 661 -34.91 2.84 -5.71
C SER A 661 -34.51 3.63 -4.46
N ILE A 662 -35.43 4.35 -3.80
CA ILE A 662 -35.07 5.17 -2.62
C ILE A 662 -36.12 4.98 -1.52
N LEU A 663 -35.64 4.76 -0.29
CA LEU A 663 -36.37 4.60 0.98
C LEU A 663 -36.78 3.15 1.37
N ARG A 664 -35.80 2.25 1.44
CA ARG A 664 -35.81 1.19 2.47
C ARG A 664 -34.76 1.50 3.54
N GLY A 665 -35.04 2.51 4.35
CA GLY A 665 -34.22 2.86 5.51
C GLY A 665 -34.81 4.03 6.28
N ASN A 666 -34.84 3.92 7.63
CA ASN A 666 -35.29 4.95 8.57
C ASN A 666 -34.34 6.17 8.58
N ALA A 667 -34.20 6.86 7.46
CA ALA A 667 -33.50 8.14 7.41
C ALA A 667 -34.46 9.23 7.93
N PRO A 668 -34.07 10.04 8.94
CA PRO A 668 -34.93 11.09 9.47
C PRO A 668 -35.19 12.16 8.39
N GLY A 669 -36.44 12.57 8.23
CA GLY A 669 -36.81 13.69 7.38
C GLY A 669 -36.24 15.02 7.89
N TRP A 670 -35.90 15.91 6.96
CA TRP A 670 -35.46 17.28 7.25
C TRP A 670 -36.33 18.25 6.45
N LYS A 671 -36.78 19.36 7.05
CA LYS A 671 -37.38 20.48 6.32
C LYS A 671 -36.54 21.74 6.47
N VAL A 672 -36.61 22.62 5.49
CA VAL A 672 -36.09 23.98 5.60
C VAL A 672 -37.28 24.91 5.80
N GLU A 673 -37.24 25.72 6.86
CA GLU A 673 -38.24 26.75 7.14
C GLU A 673 -37.48 28.01 7.53
N ASP A 674 -37.76 29.12 6.85
CA ASP A 674 -37.06 30.41 7.01
C ASP A 674 -35.52 30.30 6.93
N GLY A 675 -35.02 29.52 5.97
CA GLY A 675 -33.58 29.32 5.75
C GLY A 675 -32.87 28.50 6.84
N LYS A 676 -33.61 27.84 7.74
CA LYS A 676 -33.05 26.98 8.79
C LYS A 676 -33.50 25.53 8.60
N LEU A 677 -32.56 24.60 8.79
CA LEU A 677 -32.81 23.16 8.69
C LEU A 677 -33.38 22.61 10.00
N PHE A 678 -34.56 21.98 9.94
CA PHE A 678 -35.23 21.34 11.06
C PHE A 678 -35.35 19.83 10.82
N ARG A 679 -34.95 19.03 11.83
CA ARG A 679 -35.10 17.57 11.81
C ARG A 679 -36.53 17.20 12.21
N ILE A 680 -37.27 16.53 11.35
CA ILE A 680 -38.62 16.07 11.65
C ILE A 680 -38.57 14.58 12.02
N ARG A 681 -38.97 14.26 13.24
CA ARG A 681 -38.81 12.90 13.80
C ARG A 681 -39.85 11.90 13.32
N GLU A 682 -40.92 12.35 12.65
CA GLU A 682 -42.11 11.52 12.38
C GLU A 682 -42.50 11.44 10.90
N ILE A 683 -41.75 12.08 9.99
CA ILE A 683 -42.03 12.04 8.56
C ILE A 683 -41.08 11.04 7.88
N ASN A 684 -41.62 9.88 7.53
CA ASN A 684 -40.97 8.90 6.65
C ASN A 684 -41.27 9.16 5.15
N ASP A 685 -42.12 10.14 4.84
CA ASP A 685 -42.43 10.54 3.47
C ASP A 685 -41.79 11.89 3.16
N ALA A 686 -40.50 11.85 2.79
CA ALA A 686 -39.96 12.95 2.00
C ALA A 686 -40.73 13.01 0.68
N ALA A 687 -41.14 14.23 0.28
CA ALA A 687 -41.82 14.57 -0.98
C ALA A 687 -41.57 13.56 -2.12
N GLN A 688 -42.61 12.83 -2.50
CA GLN A 688 -42.51 11.70 -3.45
C GLN A 688 -42.96 12.08 -4.86
N SER A 689 -43.61 13.23 -5.04
CA SER A 689 -44.06 13.71 -6.34
C SER A 689 -43.51 15.08 -6.70
N ARG A 690 -43.60 15.41 -7.99
CA ARG A 690 -43.17 16.70 -8.53
C ARG A 690 -44.05 17.86 -8.03
N GLU A 691 -45.28 17.58 -7.60
CA GLU A 691 -46.20 18.59 -7.10
C GLU A 691 -45.86 19.06 -5.67
N ASP A 692 -45.04 18.30 -4.94
CA ASP A 692 -44.62 18.61 -3.56
C ASP A 692 -43.54 19.70 -3.49
N PHE A 693 -42.93 20.05 -4.64
CA PHE A 693 -41.98 21.17 -4.74
C PHE A 693 -42.73 22.39 -5.30
N GLY A 694 -43.07 23.34 -4.41
CA GLY A 694 -43.63 24.63 -4.82
C GLY A 694 -42.61 25.46 -5.61
N ASP A 695 -43.10 26.17 -6.64
CA ASP A 695 -42.33 26.95 -7.64
C ASP A 695 -41.56 28.18 -7.11
N VAL A 696 -41.22 28.24 -5.82
CA VAL A 696 -40.53 29.38 -5.24
C VAL A 696 -39.18 28.93 -4.70
N GLU A 697 -38.16 29.25 -5.50
CA GLU A 697 -36.71 29.12 -5.26
C GLU A 697 -36.05 27.81 -5.72
N LEU A 698 -35.61 27.84 -6.99
CA LEU A 698 -34.47 27.10 -7.53
C LEU A 698 -33.41 28.10 -8.02
#